data_AF-A0A2E6AKI3-F1
#
_entry.id   AF-A0A2E6AKI3-F1
#
_cell.length_a   1.000
_cell.length_b   1.000
_cell.length_c   1.000
_cell.angle_alpha   90.00
_cell.angle_beta   90.00
_cell.angle_gamma   90.00
#
_symmetry.space_group_name_H-M   'P 1'
#
loop_
_entity.id
_entity.type
_entity.pdbx_description
1 polymer ?
#
loop_
_entity_poly.entity_id
_entity_poly.type
_entity_poly.pdbx_seq_one_letter_code
_entity_poly.pdbx_strand_id
1 'polypeptide(L)'
;MAYHEGIRHCHYLDLLGEFGIMRLLTEWLRKHQVRYARRALNIGIRPVFESLECRRVLTSGVVISEFLARNDRLLRDGDGNSSDWIELQNVGDEAVDLAGWHLSDDPDVLDAWTFPTGQPELTLLRPGAQLLVFASGAEAAPGSAYIDPQGYLHANFRIRGAGESLTLSGPEGVISQIGTAEDFFPPQFVDISYGWAGDGLRYFSTPTPEAENPKTGYLSVETAPVTFSNVSQTFTEAFELTLSTNDSTGTIRYTLDGSPPSEESPEYHTPILVDGSVQVRARVVTPDFVAGPITSHSFVHLDASVADFTWPLPLLVLENFGQGPIPNKRGHKPPASDGGGIQQVPRQSVQLQFFDRAGETSSLKNLPDLSTRAGVRVRGSSSANFAKQSLTVETWGEQNDDQEIQPFEMPSESDWILYAPSREFDRTLLHNTFAFELSRQIGRYAVRFQFVEVFINTDGGSLNRDDHGGVYVFMEKVKRDPQRVDIQPLSADGTQGGWLLQSNRMQPVPVGGTEHPPNFHTRGPNRELQGPYGSTLTGGPDQGGDDIPTGYNTFLNFESPRGEEINNTQLDAIVKWFDEFETALYSDDFRDAELGYRAYIDVGSFIDHMLLTNLTLSFDALQLSTYMFRRSDGDKMELGPVWDFDRAYGADARAAVPTRNLTYGRQFLWMPRLFEDPDYVQEYQDRWQELREGPFAVENLHAIIDRQ
;
A
#
# COMPACT_ATOMS: atom_id res chain seq x y z
N MET A 1 -9.86 -7.57 -49.36
CA MET A 1 -9.90 -9.04 -49.52
C MET A 1 -8.46 -9.51 -49.76
N ALA A 2 -7.74 -10.22 -48.88
CA ALA A 2 -8.00 -10.72 -47.53
C ALA A 2 -6.63 -10.94 -46.82
N TYR A 3 -6.58 -10.57 -45.53
CA TYR A 3 -5.87 -11.18 -44.39
C TYR A 3 -4.68 -12.14 -44.64
N HIS A 4 -3.49 -11.83 -44.08
CA HIS A 4 -3.01 -12.37 -42.80
C HIS A 4 -1.51 -12.05 -42.52
N GLU A 5 -1.24 -11.84 -41.23
CA GLU A 5 -0.02 -12.17 -40.48
C GLU A 5 1.25 -11.30 -40.60
N GLY A 6 1.44 -10.50 -39.55
CA GLY A 6 2.75 -10.18 -39.00
C GLY A 6 3.25 -11.24 -38.01
N ILE A 7 4.31 -10.85 -37.31
CA ILE A 7 5.07 -11.52 -36.22
C ILE A 7 6.36 -12.21 -36.69
N ARG A 8 7.52 -11.54 -36.52
CA ARG A 8 8.53 -11.83 -35.47
C ARG A 8 9.86 -11.08 -35.70
N HIS A 9 10.22 -10.37 -34.63
CA HIS A 9 11.55 -10.25 -34.03
C HIS A 9 12.65 -9.43 -34.71
N CYS A 10 12.77 -8.22 -34.15
CA CYS A 10 14.02 -7.52 -33.89
C CYS A 10 15.11 -8.45 -33.35
N HIS A 11 16.30 -8.37 -33.93
CA HIS A 11 17.55 -8.48 -33.19
C HIS A 11 18.63 -7.67 -33.93
N TYR A 12 19.32 -6.84 -33.15
CA TYR A 12 20.60 -6.20 -33.41
C TYR A 12 20.71 -5.21 -34.56
N LEU A 13 20.95 -3.94 -34.21
CA LEU A 13 22.01 -3.11 -34.77
C LEU A 13 22.30 -1.95 -33.81
N ASP A 14 23.17 -2.22 -32.84
CA ASP A 14 24.09 -1.20 -32.33
C ASP A 14 25.16 -0.94 -33.40
N LEU A 15 25.65 0.31 -33.41
CA LEU A 15 26.63 0.94 -34.33
C LEU A 15 26.03 1.51 -35.61
N LEU A 16 25.77 2.83 -35.61
CA LEU A 16 26.23 3.79 -36.63
C LEU A 16 25.89 5.24 -36.18
N GLY A 17 26.91 6.10 -36.17
CA GLY A 17 26.83 7.48 -35.69
C GLY A 17 25.96 8.43 -36.54
N GLU A 18 25.73 9.62 -35.97
CA GLU A 18 24.77 10.69 -36.29
C GLU A 18 24.61 11.14 -37.76
N PHE A 19 25.38 10.62 -38.72
CA PHE A 19 25.23 10.96 -40.14
C PHE A 19 24.25 10.06 -40.92
N GLY A 20 23.78 8.94 -40.36
CA GLY A 20 22.84 8.03 -41.02
C GLY A 20 21.37 8.50 -41.02
N ILE A 21 20.95 9.18 -39.95
CA ILE A 21 19.54 9.52 -39.70
C ILE A 21 19.02 10.59 -40.68
N MET A 22 19.87 11.56 -41.06
CA MET A 22 19.50 12.64 -41.99
C MET A 22 19.23 12.14 -43.41
N ARG A 23 19.84 11.02 -43.82
CA ARG A 23 19.65 10.47 -45.17
C ARG A 23 18.31 9.72 -45.29
N LEU A 24 17.90 9.02 -44.24
CA LEU A 24 16.61 8.33 -44.16
C LEU A 24 15.44 9.32 -44.04
N LEU A 25 15.61 10.41 -43.28
CA LEU A 25 14.60 11.48 -43.18
C LEU A 25 14.37 12.18 -44.52
N THR A 26 15.45 12.40 -45.28
CA THR A 26 15.38 13.04 -46.61
C THR A 26 14.70 12.14 -47.64
N GLU A 27 14.93 10.82 -47.59
CA GLU A 27 14.24 9.86 -48.46
C GLU A 27 12.77 9.66 -48.07
N TRP A 28 12.44 9.72 -46.78
CA TRP A 28 11.05 9.68 -46.28
C TRP A 28 10.24 10.90 -46.73
N LEU A 29 10.80 12.11 -46.63
CA LEU A 29 10.17 13.36 -47.08
C LEU A 29 9.97 13.40 -48.60
N ARG A 30 10.87 12.76 -49.36
CA ARG A 30 10.77 12.68 -50.83
C ARG A 30 9.66 11.73 -51.29
N LYS A 31 9.28 10.75 -50.45
CA LYS A 31 8.28 9.71 -50.76
C LYS A 31 6.84 10.13 -50.42
N HIS A 32 6.64 11.14 -49.56
CA HIS A 32 5.31 11.49 -49.01
C HIS A 32 4.69 12.82 -49.49
N GLN A 33 5.15 13.42 -50.61
CA GLN A 33 4.55 14.59 -51.29
C GLN A 33 3.86 15.64 -50.37
N VAL A 34 4.55 16.12 -49.33
CA VAL A 34 4.05 17.23 -48.51
C VAL A 34 4.17 18.53 -49.30
N ARG A 35 3.02 19.17 -49.58
CA ARG A 35 2.87 20.30 -50.53
C ARG A 35 3.36 21.67 -50.04
N TYR A 36 4.05 21.77 -48.90
CA TYR A 36 4.53 23.05 -48.36
C TYR A 36 6.06 23.10 -48.21
N ALA A 37 6.82 22.95 -49.30
CA ALA A 37 8.26 23.21 -49.28
C ALA A 37 8.84 23.58 -50.66
N ARG A 38 8.18 24.50 -51.39
CA ARG A 38 8.76 25.09 -52.61
C ARG A 38 8.58 26.61 -52.64
N ARG A 39 9.18 27.33 -51.67
CA ARG A 39 9.56 28.75 -51.83
C ARG A 39 10.37 29.31 -50.64
N ALA A 40 11.46 28.65 -50.24
CA ALA A 40 12.41 29.25 -49.28
C ALA A 40 13.81 28.67 -49.43
N LEU A 41 14.42 28.84 -50.61
CA LEU A 41 15.84 28.57 -50.82
C LEU A 41 16.30 29.38 -52.01
N ASN A 42 16.41 30.71 -51.83
CA ASN A 42 17.27 31.60 -52.63
C ASN A 42 17.21 33.07 -52.19
N ILE A 43 17.14 33.42 -50.89
CA ILE A 43 17.51 34.77 -50.43
C ILE A 43 18.12 34.64 -49.03
N GLY A 44 19.38 35.06 -48.87
CA GLY A 44 20.15 34.97 -47.62
C GLY A 44 19.66 35.95 -46.56
N ILE A 45 18.63 35.55 -45.81
CA ILE A 45 18.17 36.23 -44.59
C ILE A 45 18.35 35.23 -43.44
N ARG A 46 19.09 35.64 -42.39
CA ARG A 46 19.18 34.86 -41.14
C ARG A 46 17.76 34.73 -40.55
N PRO A 47 17.25 33.52 -40.24
CA PRO A 47 16.01 33.43 -39.50
C PRO A 47 16.31 33.88 -38.07
N VAL A 48 15.65 34.96 -37.65
CA VAL A 48 15.38 35.18 -36.24
C VAL A 48 14.34 34.10 -35.89
N PHE A 49 14.73 33.13 -35.08
CA PHE A 49 13.74 32.28 -34.42
C PHE A 49 13.18 33.13 -33.29
N GLU A 50 12.00 33.75 -33.53
CA GLU A 50 11.15 34.16 -32.41
C GLU A 50 10.71 32.89 -31.70
N SER A 51 10.92 32.82 -30.39
CA SER A 51 10.28 31.81 -29.55
C SER A 51 8.78 31.96 -29.73
N LEU A 52 8.11 30.86 -30.08
CA LEU A 52 6.65 30.81 -30.06
C LEU A 52 6.21 31.05 -28.62
N GLU A 53 5.75 32.26 -28.30
CA GLU A 53 4.98 32.50 -27.09
C GLU A 53 3.73 31.62 -27.13
N CYS A 54 3.37 31.05 -25.97
CA CYS A 54 2.14 30.30 -25.78
C CYS A 54 0.94 31.16 -26.21
N ARG A 55 0.33 30.83 -27.36
CA ARG A 55 -0.84 31.57 -27.86
C ARG A 55 -2.06 31.13 -27.08
N ARG A 56 -2.54 32.03 -26.22
CA ARG A 56 -3.85 32.00 -25.58
C ARG A 56 -4.93 31.87 -26.67
N VAL A 57 -5.65 30.74 -26.71
CA VAL A 57 -6.96 30.68 -27.36
C VAL A 57 -7.95 31.23 -26.33
N LEU A 58 -8.05 32.56 -26.26
CA LEU A 58 -9.05 33.24 -25.45
C LEU A 58 -10.37 33.24 -26.21
N THR A 59 -11.22 32.27 -25.96
CA THR A 59 -12.61 32.38 -26.40
C THR A 59 -13.61 32.42 -25.24
N SER A 60 -13.15 32.24 -24.00
CA SER A 60 -13.83 32.70 -22.80
C SER A 60 -12.80 33.06 -21.72
N GLY A 61 -13.11 34.05 -20.88
CA GLY A 61 -12.17 34.63 -19.92
C GLY A 61 -11.82 33.75 -18.72
N VAL A 62 -12.13 32.45 -18.72
CA VAL A 62 -11.92 31.56 -17.57
C VAL A 62 -10.62 30.77 -17.74
N VAL A 63 -9.84 30.66 -16.68
CA VAL A 63 -8.57 29.92 -16.67
C VAL A 63 -8.52 28.98 -15.47
N ILE A 64 -7.75 27.89 -15.60
CA ILE A 64 -7.26 27.14 -14.45
C ILE A 64 -6.18 28.01 -13.78
N SER A 65 -6.46 28.54 -12.60
CA SER A 65 -5.58 29.49 -11.90
C SER A 65 -4.55 28.79 -11.02
N GLU A 66 -4.95 27.76 -10.30
CA GLU A 66 -4.13 27.01 -9.34
C GLU A 66 -4.69 25.59 -9.21
N PHE A 67 -3.84 24.61 -8.93
CA PHE A 67 -4.28 23.28 -8.53
C PHE A 67 -3.28 22.65 -7.57
N LEU A 68 -3.73 21.65 -6.82
CA LEU A 68 -2.89 20.88 -5.90
C LEU A 68 -3.24 19.40 -6.01
N ALA A 69 -2.28 18.61 -6.49
CA ALA A 69 -2.43 17.19 -6.83
C ALA A 69 -1.98 16.20 -5.74
N ARG A 70 -1.50 16.72 -4.60
CA ARG A 70 -1.06 15.92 -3.45
C ARG A 70 -1.43 16.64 -2.16
N ASN A 71 -2.70 16.64 -1.81
CA ASN A 71 -3.20 17.28 -0.59
C ASN A 71 -3.11 16.32 0.60
N ASP A 72 -2.25 16.61 1.58
CA ASP A 72 -2.16 15.77 2.78
C ASP A 72 -2.85 16.42 3.98
N ARG A 73 -2.58 17.71 4.22
CA ARG A 73 -3.02 18.37 5.47
C ARG A 73 -3.52 19.80 5.32
N LEU A 74 -3.44 20.42 4.15
CA LEU A 74 -3.71 21.86 4.01
C LEU A 74 -5.20 22.19 3.92
N LEU A 75 -5.94 21.52 3.06
CA LEU A 75 -7.37 21.77 2.85
C LEU A 75 -8.16 20.47 3.01
N ARG A 76 -9.21 20.48 3.81
CA ARG A 76 -10.16 19.37 3.88
C ARG A 76 -11.42 19.74 3.12
N ASP A 77 -11.95 18.82 2.33
CA ASP A 77 -13.26 18.96 1.71
C ASP A 77 -14.39 18.86 2.75
N GLY A 78 -15.62 19.04 2.31
CA GLY A 78 -16.82 18.95 3.14
C GLY A 78 -17.10 17.58 3.73
N ASP A 79 -16.47 16.53 3.18
CA ASP A 79 -16.53 15.16 3.69
C ASP A 79 -15.42 14.87 4.72
N GLY A 80 -14.50 15.81 4.92
CA GLY A 80 -13.38 15.71 5.84
C GLY A 80 -12.11 15.08 5.26
N ASN A 81 -12.08 14.80 3.95
CA ASN A 81 -10.94 14.20 3.26
C ASN A 81 -9.95 15.26 2.77
N SER A 82 -8.68 14.89 2.66
CA SER A 82 -7.64 15.71 2.01
C SER A 82 -7.65 15.44 0.49
N SER A 83 -8.67 15.94 -0.21
CA SER A 83 -8.83 15.74 -1.65
C SER A 83 -7.95 16.68 -2.47
N ASP A 84 -7.48 16.24 -3.64
CA ASP A 84 -6.86 17.12 -4.64
C ASP A 84 -7.86 18.20 -5.06
N TRP A 85 -7.39 19.35 -5.54
CA TRP A 85 -8.29 20.42 -5.95
C TRP A 85 -7.77 21.22 -7.13
N ILE A 86 -8.71 21.82 -7.86
CA ILE A 86 -8.52 22.66 -9.03
C ILE A 86 -9.26 23.97 -8.75
N GLU A 87 -8.57 25.09 -8.94
CA GLU A 87 -9.17 26.41 -8.90
C GLU A 87 -9.32 26.97 -10.31
N LEU A 88 -10.52 27.46 -10.61
CA LEU A 88 -10.82 28.21 -11.82
C LEU A 88 -10.98 29.68 -11.47
N GLN A 89 -10.51 30.57 -12.34
CA GLN A 89 -10.69 32.01 -12.21
C GLN A 89 -11.25 32.61 -13.49
N ASN A 90 -12.28 33.45 -13.36
CA ASN A 90 -12.72 34.30 -14.46
C ASN A 90 -11.87 35.58 -14.50
N VAL A 91 -10.92 35.63 -15.43
CA VAL A 91 -10.04 36.79 -15.69
C VAL A 91 -10.58 37.69 -16.80
N GLY A 92 -11.80 37.43 -17.30
CA GLY A 92 -12.54 38.29 -18.20
C GLY A 92 -13.30 39.42 -17.48
N ASP A 93 -13.92 40.29 -18.27
CA ASP A 93 -14.73 41.43 -17.80
C ASP A 93 -16.24 41.14 -17.77
N GLU A 94 -16.67 39.98 -18.28
CA GLU A 94 -18.06 39.52 -18.30
C GLU A 94 -18.25 38.27 -17.43
N ALA A 95 -19.46 38.08 -16.89
CA ALA A 95 -19.78 36.87 -16.15
C ALA A 95 -19.89 35.66 -17.10
N VAL A 96 -19.37 34.51 -16.68
CA VAL A 96 -19.36 33.27 -17.45
C VAL A 96 -20.09 32.18 -16.67
N ASP A 97 -21.10 31.58 -17.28
CA ASP A 97 -21.78 30.40 -16.74
C ASP A 97 -21.11 29.14 -17.29
N LEU A 98 -20.52 28.35 -16.39
CA LEU A 98 -19.83 27.09 -16.69
C LEU A 98 -20.80 25.92 -16.87
N ALA A 99 -22.12 26.12 -16.77
CA ALA A 99 -23.10 25.04 -16.91
C ALA A 99 -22.87 24.22 -18.20
N GLY A 100 -22.65 22.91 -18.04
CA GLY A 100 -22.40 21.99 -19.15
C GLY A 100 -20.99 22.04 -19.75
N TRP A 101 -20.07 22.83 -19.17
CA TRP A 101 -18.64 22.75 -19.49
C TRP A 101 -18.01 21.53 -18.82
N HIS A 102 -16.77 21.22 -19.19
CA HIS A 102 -16.10 20.03 -18.71
C HIS A 102 -14.72 20.29 -18.11
N LEU A 103 -14.36 19.48 -17.13
CA LEU A 103 -12.99 19.30 -16.65
C LEU A 103 -12.49 17.91 -17.03
N SER A 104 -11.19 17.81 -17.32
CA SER A 104 -10.53 16.53 -17.59
C SER A 104 -9.05 16.54 -17.19
N ASP A 105 -8.58 15.39 -16.73
CA ASP A 105 -7.17 15.03 -16.50
C ASP A 105 -6.50 14.34 -17.72
N ASP A 106 -7.28 13.97 -18.73
CA ASP A 106 -6.82 13.26 -19.93
C ASP A 106 -6.87 14.18 -21.17
N PRO A 107 -5.74 14.40 -21.87
CA PRO A 107 -5.71 15.29 -23.04
C PRO A 107 -6.48 14.73 -24.24
N ASP A 108 -6.77 13.43 -24.28
CA ASP A 108 -7.51 12.77 -25.35
C ASP A 108 -9.02 12.68 -25.04
N VAL A 109 -9.44 12.99 -23.80
CA VAL A 109 -10.85 12.98 -23.36
C VAL A 109 -11.21 14.35 -22.82
N LEU A 110 -11.94 15.17 -23.58
CA LEU A 110 -12.23 16.56 -23.15
C LEU A 110 -13.47 16.69 -22.25
N ASP A 111 -14.24 15.62 -22.07
CA ASP A 111 -15.56 15.59 -21.43
C ASP A 111 -15.64 14.65 -20.21
N ALA A 112 -14.52 14.43 -19.51
CA ALA A 112 -14.43 13.50 -18.39
C ALA A 112 -15.39 13.79 -17.22
N TRP A 113 -15.50 15.06 -16.82
CA TRP A 113 -16.44 15.53 -15.80
C TRP A 113 -17.20 16.76 -16.29
N THR A 114 -18.50 16.87 -15.98
CA THR A 114 -19.36 17.96 -16.50
C THR A 114 -19.92 18.81 -15.36
N PHE A 115 -19.81 20.14 -15.47
CA PHE A 115 -20.44 21.08 -14.54
C PHE A 115 -21.97 20.96 -14.57
N PRO A 116 -22.65 21.05 -13.40
CA PRO A 116 -24.09 20.85 -13.32
C PRO A 116 -24.85 21.92 -14.11
N THR A 117 -26.00 21.53 -14.68
CA THR A 117 -26.88 22.47 -15.39
C THR A 117 -28.05 22.90 -14.51
N GLY A 118 -28.52 24.14 -14.67
CA GLY A 118 -29.66 24.67 -13.93
C GLY A 118 -29.36 25.09 -12.48
N GLN A 119 -28.09 25.15 -12.08
CA GLN A 119 -27.61 25.54 -10.75
C GLN A 119 -26.60 26.70 -10.85
N PRO A 120 -27.04 27.91 -11.27
CA PRO A 120 -26.15 29.04 -11.51
C PRO A 120 -25.36 29.50 -10.26
N GLU A 121 -25.82 29.17 -9.06
CA GLU A 121 -25.10 29.39 -7.81
C GLU A 121 -23.78 28.60 -7.72
N LEU A 122 -23.64 27.50 -8.48
CA LEU A 122 -22.43 26.68 -8.53
C LEU A 122 -21.58 26.95 -9.78
N THR A 123 -22.16 27.49 -10.85
CA THR A 123 -21.50 27.58 -12.16
C THR A 123 -21.29 28.99 -12.69
N LEU A 124 -21.94 30.02 -12.12
CA LEU A 124 -21.82 31.39 -12.58
C LEU A 124 -20.60 32.10 -11.96
N LEU A 125 -19.51 32.20 -12.71
CA LEU A 125 -18.33 32.96 -12.31
C LEU A 125 -18.43 34.41 -12.78
N ARG A 126 -18.55 35.33 -11.83
CA ARG A 126 -18.45 36.78 -12.10
C ARG A 126 -17.02 37.18 -12.45
N PRO A 127 -16.79 38.35 -13.08
CA PRO A 127 -15.45 38.88 -13.32
C PRO A 127 -14.61 38.90 -12.03
N GLY A 128 -13.43 38.30 -12.08
CA GLY A 128 -12.48 38.17 -10.96
C GLY A 128 -12.81 37.07 -9.94
N ALA A 129 -13.97 36.41 -10.04
CA ALA A 129 -14.35 35.35 -9.11
C ALA A 129 -13.53 34.07 -9.34
N GLN A 130 -13.31 33.34 -8.26
CA GLN A 130 -12.69 32.03 -8.22
C GLN A 130 -13.75 30.96 -7.92
N LEU A 131 -13.55 29.75 -8.45
CA LEU A 131 -14.34 28.57 -8.14
C LEU A 131 -13.39 27.41 -7.84
N LEU A 132 -13.50 26.86 -6.63
CA LEU A 132 -12.78 25.66 -6.24
C LEU A 132 -13.60 24.40 -6.58
N VAL A 133 -12.94 23.42 -7.19
CA VAL A 133 -13.48 22.09 -7.50
C VAL A 133 -12.53 21.03 -6.96
N PHE A 134 -13.00 20.12 -6.10
CA PHE A 134 -12.19 19.01 -5.61
C PHE A 134 -12.07 17.90 -6.65
N ALA A 135 -10.86 17.48 -7.00
CA ALA A 135 -10.59 16.31 -7.82
C ALA A 135 -10.46 15.07 -6.92
N SER A 136 -11.59 14.66 -6.34
CA SER A 136 -11.63 13.60 -5.31
C SER A 136 -11.78 12.18 -5.88
N GLY A 137 -12.21 12.06 -7.14
CA GLY A 137 -12.68 10.80 -7.71
C GLY A 137 -14.12 10.45 -7.32
N ALA A 138 -14.86 11.36 -6.67
CA ALA A 138 -16.24 11.11 -6.28
C ALA A 138 -17.17 11.06 -7.49
N GLU A 139 -17.95 10.00 -7.59
CA GLU A 139 -18.97 9.83 -8.62
C GLU A 139 -20.36 10.22 -8.11
N ALA A 140 -21.18 10.78 -9.01
CA ALA A 140 -22.60 11.04 -8.77
C ALA A 140 -23.45 10.29 -9.80
N ALA A 141 -24.78 10.33 -9.61
CA ALA A 141 -25.70 9.74 -10.59
C ALA A 141 -25.46 10.34 -11.98
N PRO A 142 -25.59 9.56 -13.07
CA PRO A 142 -25.37 10.05 -14.43
C PRO A 142 -26.13 11.34 -14.72
N GLY A 143 -25.41 12.40 -15.11
CA GLY A 143 -25.99 13.73 -15.37
C GLY A 143 -26.11 14.65 -14.15
N SER A 144 -25.50 14.30 -13.02
CA SER A 144 -25.38 15.15 -11.82
C SER A 144 -23.91 15.31 -11.39
N ALA A 145 -23.61 16.39 -10.66
CA ALA A 145 -22.33 16.58 -9.99
C ALA A 145 -22.47 16.22 -8.51
N TYR A 146 -21.44 15.61 -7.93
CA TYR A 146 -21.38 15.45 -6.47
C TYR A 146 -21.05 16.79 -5.84
N ILE A 147 -21.78 17.13 -4.76
CA ILE A 147 -21.63 18.35 -3.99
C ILE A 147 -21.51 17.95 -2.53
N ASP A 148 -20.44 18.38 -1.86
CA ASP A 148 -20.17 18.03 -0.48
C ASP A 148 -21.08 18.83 0.50
N PRO A 149 -21.09 18.49 1.80
CA PRO A 149 -21.86 19.21 2.82
C PRO A 149 -21.50 20.70 2.99
N GLN A 150 -20.34 21.14 2.50
CA GLN A 150 -19.91 22.54 2.52
C GLN A 150 -20.28 23.30 1.23
N GLY A 151 -20.77 22.60 0.21
CA GLY A 151 -21.24 23.15 -1.06
C GLY A 151 -20.19 23.15 -2.17
N TYR A 152 -19.06 22.46 -2.01
CA TYR A 152 -18.04 22.37 -3.06
C TYR A 152 -18.37 21.29 -4.08
N LEU A 153 -17.99 21.54 -5.33
CA LEU A 153 -18.13 20.59 -6.44
C LEU A 153 -16.97 19.59 -6.41
N HIS A 154 -17.26 18.34 -6.76
CA HIS A 154 -16.24 17.30 -6.91
C HIS A 154 -16.21 16.71 -8.32
N ALA A 155 -15.04 16.72 -8.93
CA ALA A 155 -14.74 15.98 -10.15
C ALA A 155 -14.57 14.48 -9.85
N ASN A 156 -14.89 13.65 -10.85
CA ASN A 156 -14.86 12.18 -10.80
C ASN A 156 -13.47 11.58 -11.08
N PHE A 157 -12.42 12.40 -11.09
CA PHE A 157 -11.04 11.97 -11.24
C PHE A 157 -10.18 12.56 -10.12
N ARG A 158 -8.95 12.07 -10.01
CA ARG A 158 -7.89 12.56 -9.12
C ARG A 158 -6.69 12.99 -9.93
N ILE A 159 -5.90 13.91 -9.41
CA ILE A 159 -4.79 14.48 -10.17
C ILE A 159 -3.53 13.66 -9.94
N ARG A 160 -2.88 13.16 -11.00
CA ARG A 160 -1.64 12.39 -10.88
C ARG A 160 -0.48 13.29 -10.49
N GLY A 161 0.07 13.03 -9.30
CA GLY A 161 1.23 13.77 -8.81
C GLY A 161 2.52 13.60 -9.62
N ALA A 162 2.61 12.66 -10.57
CA ALA A 162 3.76 12.53 -11.47
C ALA A 162 3.73 13.50 -12.66
N GLY A 163 2.59 14.18 -12.90
CA GLY A 163 2.34 15.00 -14.08
C GLY A 163 1.31 14.38 -15.02
N GLU A 164 0.38 15.20 -15.52
CA GLU A 164 -0.59 14.87 -16.58
C GLU A 164 -1.08 16.16 -17.27
N SER A 165 -2.29 16.20 -17.82
CA SER A 165 -2.90 17.42 -18.32
C SER A 165 -4.09 17.83 -17.45
N LEU A 166 -4.39 19.11 -17.33
CA LEU A 166 -5.67 19.57 -16.81
C LEU A 166 -6.30 20.48 -17.84
N THR A 167 -7.53 20.15 -18.23
CA THR A 167 -8.24 20.85 -19.30
C THR A 167 -9.62 21.29 -18.84
N LEU A 168 -9.92 22.57 -19.03
CA LEU A 168 -11.26 23.13 -19.00
C LEU A 168 -11.74 23.28 -20.45
N SER A 169 -12.83 22.61 -20.81
CA SER A 169 -13.44 22.70 -22.14
C SER A 169 -14.87 23.22 -22.07
N GLY A 170 -15.27 24.01 -23.07
CA GLY A 170 -16.59 24.60 -23.19
C GLY A 170 -17.17 24.39 -24.60
N PRO A 171 -18.28 25.05 -24.94
CA PRO A 171 -18.96 24.88 -26.22
C PRO A 171 -18.11 25.18 -27.46
N GLU A 172 -17.05 25.96 -27.30
CA GLU A 172 -16.13 26.36 -28.37
C GLU A 172 -14.83 25.53 -28.41
N GLY A 173 -14.71 24.51 -27.55
CA GLY A 173 -13.53 23.66 -27.41
C GLY A 173 -12.75 23.93 -26.13
N VAL A 174 -11.43 23.70 -26.17
CA VAL A 174 -10.54 23.92 -25.02
C VAL A 174 -10.47 25.41 -24.69
N ILE A 175 -10.82 25.75 -23.45
CA ILE A 175 -10.82 27.12 -22.91
C ILE A 175 -9.52 27.41 -22.16
N SER A 176 -9.12 26.49 -21.28
CA SER A 176 -7.91 26.58 -20.50
C SER A 176 -7.29 25.20 -20.38
N GLN A 177 -5.97 25.14 -20.46
CA GLN A 177 -5.24 23.89 -20.41
C GLN A 177 -3.88 24.12 -19.75
N ILE A 178 -3.52 23.25 -18.82
CA ILE A 178 -2.20 23.13 -18.23
C ILE A 178 -1.68 21.74 -18.57
N GLY A 179 -0.62 21.67 -19.36
CA GLY A 179 -0.07 20.42 -19.91
C GLY A 179 -0.81 19.91 -21.15
N THR A 180 -0.13 19.16 -22.01
CA THR A 180 -0.69 18.52 -23.22
C THR A 180 -0.23 17.06 -23.32
N ALA A 181 -0.73 16.31 -24.31
CA ALA A 181 -0.27 14.95 -24.58
C ALA A 181 1.24 14.85 -24.89
N GLU A 182 1.85 15.93 -25.37
CA GLU A 182 3.29 16.01 -25.66
C GLU A 182 4.12 16.62 -24.54
N ASP A 183 3.50 17.34 -23.60
CA ASP A 183 4.18 18.11 -22.55
C ASP A 183 3.26 18.27 -21.32
N PHE A 184 3.22 17.26 -20.45
CA PHE A 184 2.44 17.28 -19.22
C PHE A 184 2.93 18.36 -18.24
N PHE A 185 2.07 18.81 -17.32
CA PHE A 185 2.53 19.66 -16.23
C PHE A 185 3.58 18.90 -15.38
N PRO A 186 4.55 19.60 -14.77
CA PRO A 186 5.67 18.95 -14.10
C PRO A 186 5.23 18.19 -12.83
N PRO A 187 6.08 17.32 -12.24
CA PRO A 187 5.76 16.59 -11.02
C PRO A 187 5.23 17.49 -9.90
N GLN A 188 4.30 16.97 -9.11
CA GLN A 188 3.61 17.68 -8.04
C GLN A 188 4.02 17.14 -6.68
N PHE A 189 4.05 18.00 -5.67
CA PHE A 189 4.63 17.73 -4.36
C PHE A 189 3.57 17.89 -3.27
N VAL A 190 3.72 17.11 -2.20
CA VAL A 190 2.78 17.14 -1.08
C VAL A 190 2.65 18.55 -0.53
N ASP A 191 1.41 19.04 -0.43
CA ASP A 191 1.05 20.37 0.08
C ASP A 191 1.68 21.56 -0.67
N ILE A 192 2.10 21.36 -1.93
CA ILE A 192 2.60 22.42 -2.81
C ILE A 192 1.71 22.47 -4.05
N SER A 193 1.08 23.61 -4.28
CA SER A 193 0.23 23.84 -5.45
C SER A 193 1.05 24.33 -6.64
N TYR A 194 0.45 24.24 -7.83
CA TYR A 194 0.99 24.75 -9.07
C TYR A 194 -0.05 25.64 -9.76
N GLY A 195 0.35 26.84 -10.17
CA GLY A 195 -0.61 27.82 -10.69
C GLY A 195 0.04 29.06 -11.30
N TRP A 196 -0.78 29.97 -11.79
CA TRP A 196 -0.33 31.16 -12.52
C TRP A 196 0.11 32.26 -11.56
N ALA A 197 1.37 32.71 -11.67
CA ALA A 197 1.96 33.79 -10.87
C ALA A 197 1.96 35.15 -11.59
N GLY A 198 1.21 35.30 -12.69
CA GLY A 198 1.11 36.54 -13.46
C GLY A 198 2.02 36.57 -14.70
N ASP A 199 3.25 36.06 -14.58
CA ASP A 199 4.23 35.97 -15.69
C ASP A 199 4.41 34.54 -16.25
N GLY A 200 3.86 33.53 -15.58
CA GLY A 200 3.99 32.12 -15.93
C GLY A 200 3.43 31.21 -14.85
N LEU A 201 3.40 29.90 -15.15
CA LEU A 201 3.09 28.87 -14.16
C LEU A 201 4.26 28.68 -13.19
N ARG A 202 3.95 28.54 -11.91
CA ARG A 202 4.89 28.41 -10.80
C ARG A 202 4.34 27.48 -9.73
N TYR A 203 5.23 26.93 -8.91
CA TYR A 203 4.87 26.28 -7.66
C TYR A 203 4.67 27.30 -6.54
N PHE A 204 3.72 27.05 -5.65
CA PHE A 204 3.49 27.83 -4.44
C PHE A 204 3.62 26.94 -3.21
N SER A 205 4.59 27.26 -2.35
CA SER A 205 4.79 26.57 -1.06
C SER A 205 3.71 26.90 -0.02
N THR A 206 2.84 27.85 -0.34
CA THR A 206 1.67 28.22 0.46
C THR A 206 0.53 28.38 -0.53
N PRO A 207 -0.24 27.30 -0.75
CA PRO A 207 -1.38 27.33 -1.67
C PRO A 207 -2.43 28.35 -1.26
N THR A 208 -3.15 28.90 -2.24
CA THR A 208 -4.10 30.00 -2.05
C THR A 208 -5.52 29.69 -2.54
N PRO A 209 -6.15 28.58 -2.08
CA PRO A 209 -7.51 28.26 -2.51
C PRO A 209 -8.49 29.41 -2.17
N GLU A 210 -9.30 29.78 -3.16
CA GLU A 210 -10.31 30.85 -3.10
C GLU A 210 -9.71 32.25 -2.82
N ALA A 211 -8.42 32.43 -3.05
CA ALA A 211 -7.70 33.69 -2.86
C ALA A 211 -6.75 33.97 -4.02
N GLU A 212 -6.39 35.23 -4.23
CA GLU A 212 -5.50 35.59 -5.34
C GLU A 212 -4.10 34.97 -5.18
N ASN A 213 -3.65 34.25 -6.21
CA ASN A 213 -2.30 33.68 -6.26
C ASN A 213 -1.22 34.74 -6.07
N PRO A 214 -0.12 34.41 -5.38
CA PRO A 214 1.08 35.24 -5.33
C PRO A 214 1.59 35.60 -6.74
N LYS A 215 2.07 36.83 -6.92
CA LYS A 215 2.68 37.28 -8.21
C LYS A 215 4.10 36.74 -8.44
N THR A 216 4.55 35.85 -7.57
CA THR A 216 5.86 35.22 -7.58
C THR A 216 5.71 33.80 -7.08
N GLY A 217 6.47 32.87 -7.64
CA GLY A 217 6.52 31.49 -7.17
C GLY A 217 7.74 30.79 -7.74
N TYR A 218 7.87 29.51 -7.46
CA TYR A 218 9.05 28.73 -7.80
C TYR A 218 8.93 28.13 -9.21
N LEU A 219 10.00 28.17 -9.99
CA LEU A 219 10.05 27.56 -11.34
C LEU A 219 10.17 26.03 -11.28
N SER A 220 10.76 25.53 -10.21
CA SER A 220 10.96 24.12 -9.89
C SER A 220 10.92 23.95 -8.38
N VAL A 221 10.50 22.78 -7.92
CA VAL A 221 10.66 22.33 -6.53
C VAL A 221 11.85 21.38 -6.39
N GLU A 222 12.37 20.88 -7.52
CA GLU A 222 13.53 20.02 -7.56
C GLU A 222 14.79 20.84 -7.80
N THR A 223 15.59 20.94 -6.75
CA THR A 223 17.04 21.13 -6.86
C THR A 223 17.70 19.76 -7.01
N ALA A 224 18.95 19.73 -7.51
CA ALA A 224 19.65 18.45 -7.67
C ALA A 224 19.79 17.72 -6.32
N PRO A 225 19.59 16.39 -6.27
CA PRO A 225 19.71 15.63 -5.03
C PRO A 225 21.12 15.74 -4.45
N VAL A 226 21.22 15.53 -3.14
CA VAL A 226 22.53 15.47 -2.48
C VAL A 226 23.17 14.13 -2.79
N THR A 227 24.39 14.16 -3.33
CA THR A 227 25.23 12.97 -3.54
C THR A 227 26.16 12.79 -2.35
N PHE A 228 26.13 11.60 -1.76
CA PHE A 228 26.98 11.20 -0.65
C PHE A 228 28.21 10.44 -1.18
N SER A 229 29.37 10.58 -0.53
CA SER A 229 30.57 9.79 -0.88
C SER A 229 30.43 8.31 -0.57
N ASN A 230 29.52 7.96 0.33
CA ASN A 230 29.27 6.61 0.80
C ASN A 230 27.76 6.36 0.84
N VAL A 231 27.37 5.16 0.43
CA VAL A 231 25.99 4.67 0.59
C VAL A 231 25.79 4.13 2.01
N SER A 232 24.54 3.86 2.38
CA SER A 232 24.21 3.22 3.65
C SER A 232 25.01 1.93 3.80
N GLN A 233 25.70 1.78 4.93
CA GLN A 233 26.60 0.66 5.17
C GLN A 233 26.84 0.48 6.67
N THR A 234 27.40 -0.67 7.00
CA THR A 234 28.07 -0.89 8.29
C THR A 234 29.54 -0.45 8.21
N PHE A 235 30.16 -0.14 9.34
CA PHE A 235 31.57 0.24 9.37
C PHE A 235 32.21 -0.08 10.74
N THR A 236 33.55 -0.11 10.78
CA THR A 236 34.34 -0.37 12.01
C THR A 236 35.35 0.73 12.31
N GLU A 237 35.80 1.44 11.29
CA GLU A 237 36.73 2.57 11.42
C GLU A 237 36.03 3.86 11.00
N ALA A 238 36.23 4.92 11.78
CA ALA A 238 35.67 6.22 11.48
C ALA A 238 36.14 6.74 10.11
N PHE A 239 35.26 7.44 9.40
CA PHE A 239 35.56 7.99 8.08
C PHE A 239 34.94 9.38 7.89
N GLU A 240 35.46 10.13 6.91
CA GLU A 240 34.91 11.42 6.51
C GLU A 240 33.86 11.21 5.40
N LEU A 241 32.62 11.58 5.69
CA LEU A 241 31.52 11.58 4.74
C LEU A 241 31.45 12.95 4.04
N THR A 242 31.56 12.95 2.72
CA THR A 242 31.41 14.18 1.93
C THR A 242 30.07 14.24 1.22
N LEU A 243 29.42 15.39 1.27
CA LEU A 243 28.19 15.70 0.55
C LEU A 243 28.50 16.62 -0.64
N SER A 244 27.81 16.41 -1.75
CA SER A 244 27.95 17.23 -2.95
C SER A 244 26.62 17.38 -3.68
N THR A 245 26.50 18.41 -4.51
CA THR A 245 25.36 18.60 -5.40
C THR A 245 25.85 19.18 -6.72
N ASN A 246 25.15 18.86 -7.80
CA ASN A 246 25.36 19.49 -9.11
C ASN A 246 24.64 20.83 -9.23
N ASP A 247 23.87 21.24 -8.22
CA ASP A 247 23.25 22.56 -8.14
C ASP A 247 24.27 23.60 -7.67
N SER A 248 24.77 24.41 -8.61
CA SER A 248 25.75 25.47 -8.32
C SER A 248 25.17 26.67 -7.55
N THR A 249 23.85 26.74 -7.37
CA THR A 249 23.15 27.85 -6.73
C THR A 249 22.62 27.51 -5.34
N GLY A 250 22.54 26.21 -5.03
CA GLY A 250 22.00 25.69 -3.78
C GLY A 250 23.04 25.43 -2.69
N THR A 251 22.57 25.50 -1.44
CA THR A 251 23.33 25.15 -0.24
C THR A 251 22.83 23.82 0.31
N ILE A 252 23.73 22.90 0.63
CA ILE A 252 23.36 21.62 1.25
C ILE A 252 23.05 21.86 2.73
N ARG A 253 21.88 21.40 3.17
CA ARG A 253 21.43 21.39 4.57
C ARG A 253 21.28 19.94 5.02
N TYR A 254 21.66 19.64 6.27
CA TYR A 254 21.63 18.26 6.77
C TYR A 254 21.24 18.16 8.25
N THR A 255 20.83 16.97 8.66
CA THR A 255 20.53 16.58 10.04
C THR A 255 21.17 15.24 10.36
N LEU A 256 21.41 14.99 11.65
CA LEU A 256 22.03 13.76 12.18
C LEU A 256 21.13 13.03 13.19
N ASP A 257 19.96 13.60 13.50
CA ASP A 257 19.02 13.11 14.51
C ASP A 257 17.80 12.40 13.89
N GLY A 258 17.83 12.16 12.58
CA GLY A 258 16.74 11.55 11.81
C GLY A 258 15.61 12.51 11.44
N SER A 259 15.63 13.77 11.87
CA SER A 259 14.61 14.76 11.48
C SER A 259 14.80 15.21 10.01
N PRO A 260 13.73 15.55 9.27
CA PRO A 260 13.87 16.12 7.93
C PRO A 260 14.65 17.45 7.94
N PRO A 261 15.65 17.66 7.05
CA PRO A 261 16.34 18.94 6.98
C PRO A 261 15.41 20.09 6.57
N SER A 262 15.52 21.20 7.30
CA SER A 262 14.83 22.48 7.07
C SER A 262 15.84 23.59 6.74
N GLU A 263 15.34 24.78 6.42
CA GLU A 263 16.17 25.98 6.22
C GLU A 263 16.96 26.38 7.47
N GLU A 264 16.49 25.97 8.65
CA GLU A 264 17.14 26.21 9.95
C GLU A 264 18.22 25.16 10.25
N SER A 265 18.28 24.06 9.49
CA SER A 265 19.26 22.99 9.70
C SER A 265 20.68 23.46 9.36
N PRO A 266 21.74 22.86 9.93
CA PRO A 266 23.12 23.24 9.62
C PRO A 266 23.46 23.21 8.12
N GLU A 267 24.21 24.22 7.66
CA GLU A 267 24.84 24.23 6.33
C GLU A 267 26.03 23.28 6.29
N TYR A 268 26.15 22.51 5.21
CA TYR A 268 27.30 21.65 4.98
C TYR A 268 28.42 22.45 4.29
N HIS A 269 29.56 22.57 4.98
CA HIS A 269 30.77 23.24 4.46
C HIS A 269 32.03 22.38 4.55
N THR A 270 32.04 21.38 5.44
CA THR A 270 33.18 20.50 5.71
C THR A 270 32.69 19.07 5.83
N PRO A 271 33.53 18.07 5.49
CA PRO A 271 33.20 16.66 5.66
C PRO A 271 32.67 16.35 7.06
N ILE A 272 31.68 15.46 7.14
CA ILE A 272 31.09 14.98 8.39
C ILE A 272 31.93 13.79 8.87
N LEU A 273 32.51 13.87 10.06
CA LEU A 273 33.16 12.71 10.67
C LEU A 273 32.09 11.73 11.15
N VAL A 274 32.10 10.52 10.60
CA VAL A 274 31.21 9.42 11.01
C VAL A 274 32.04 8.46 11.87
N ASP A 275 31.87 8.53 13.19
CA ASP A 275 32.59 7.74 14.19
C ASP A 275 31.67 6.88 15.10
N GLY A 276 30.36 6.91 14.83
CA GLY A 276 29.34 6.09 15.49
C GLY A 276 28.11 5.92 14.60
N SER A 277 27.15 5.07 15.03
CA SER A 277 25.92 4.84 14.28
C SER A 277 25.13 6.14 14.10
N VAL A 278 24.80 6.50 12.86
CA VAL A 278 24.13 7.76 12.53
C VAL A 278 23.30 7.65 11.25
N GLN A 279 22.14 8.32 11.23
CA GLN A 279 21.40 8.60 10.01
C GLN A 279 21.67 10.04 9.59
N VAL A 280 22.28 10.21 8.42
CA VAL A 280 22.53 11.53 7.83
C VAL A 280 21.45 11.76 6.78
N ARG A 281 20.63 12.79 6.99
CA ARG A 281 19.62 13.23 6.04
C ARG A 281 20.04 14.58 5.48
N ALA A 282 20.00 14.75 4.17
CA ALA A 282 20.43 15.99 3.54
C ALA A 282 19.54 16.39 2.37
N ARG A 283 19.45 17.69 2.10
CA ARG A 283 18.80 18.23 0.90
C ARG A 283 19.49 19.51 0.46
N VAL A 284 19.28 19.90 -0.79
CA VAL A 284 19.72 21.20 -1.30
C VAL A 284 18.64 22.24 -1.04
N VAL A 285 19.04 23.41 -0.55
CA VAL A 285 18.18 24.58 -0.34
C VAL A 285 18.76 25.74 -1.12
N THR A 286 17.96 26.29 -2.02
CA THR A 286 18.30 27.42 -2.89
C THR A 286 17.48 28.64 -2.48
N PRO A 287 18.05 29.86 -2.55
CA PRO A 287 17.23 31.06 -2.63
C PRO A 287 16.32 30.95 -3.86
N ASP A 288 15.01 31.16 -3.68
CA ASP A 288 14.01 31.20 -4.78
C ASP A 288 13.65 29.87 -5.47
N PHE A 289 14.02 28.70 -4.91
CA PHE A 289 13.44 27.39 -5.28
C PHE A 289 13.20 26.57 -4.02
N VAL A 290 12.04 25.91 -3.96
CA VAL A 290 11.67 25.06 -2.82
C VAL A 290 12.77 24.03 -2.60
N ALA A 291 13.03 23.73 -1.34
CA ALA A 291 14.10 22.82 -0.97
C ALA A 291 13.96 21.47 -1.69
N GLY A 292 15.07 20.92 -2.17
CA GLY A 292 15.11 19.72 -3.01
C GLY A 292 14.71 18.45 -2.28
N PRO A 293 14.75 17.30 -2.98
CA PRO A 293 14.46 16.01 -2.35
C PRO A 293 15.42 15.77 -1.19
N ILE A 294 14.89 15.16 -0.13
CA ILE A 294 15.73 14.66 0.95
C ILE A 294 16.41 13.39 0.43
N THR A 295 17.68 13.23 0.74
CA THR A 295 18.44 12.00 0.54
C THR A 295 19.01 11.59 1.87
N SER A 296 18.72 10.37 2.31
CA SER A 296 19.20 9.84 3.57
C SER A 296 20.12 8.64 3.37
N HIS A 297 21.20 8.59 4.14
CA HIS A 297 22.03 7.40 4.31
C HIS A 297 22.26 7.11 5.79
N SER A 298 22.26 5.82 6.11
CA SER A 298 22.41 5.34 7.48
C SER A 298 23.68 4.51 7.60
N PHE A 299 24.51 4.87 8.56
CA PHE A 299 25.79 4.25 8.84
C PHE A 299 25.69 3.57 10.20
N VAL A 300 25.95 2.26 10.27
CA VAL A 300 25.87 1.48 11.52
C VAL A 300 27.27 1.07 11.95
N HIS A 301 27.72 1.56 13.11
CA HIS A 301 29.03 1.20 13.63
C HIS A 301 28.98 -0.21 14.23
N LEU A 302 29.96 -1.04 13.89
CA LEU A 302 30.11 -2.40 14.39
C LEU A 302 31.13 -2.45 15.52
N ASP A 303 30.73 -3.00 16.66
CA ASP A 303 31.66 -3.41 17.69
C ASP A 303 32.52 -4.60 17.23
N ALA A 304 33.70 -4.75 17.82
CA ALA A 304 34.62 -5.85 17.53
C ALA A 304 33.97 -7.23 17.73
N SER A 305 32.96 -7.36 18.60
CA SER A 305 32.23 -8.61 18.84
C SER A 305 31.40 -9.09 17.65
N VAL A 306 31.06 -8.23 16.69
CA VAL A 306 30.24 -8.56 15.51
C VAL A 306 30.86 -8.15 14.18
N ALA A 307 31.99 -7.43 14.20
CA ALA A 307 32.68 -6.98 12.99
C ALA A 307 32.97 -8.10 11.99
N ASP A 308 33.33 -9.30 12.45
CA ASP A 308 33.60 -10.48 11.62
C ASP A 308 32.42 -11.46 11.55
N PHE A 309 31.21 -11.03 11.91
CA PHE A 309 30.04 -11.91 11.92
C PHE A 309 29.64 -12.34 10.50
N THR A 310 29.50 -13.66 10.33
CA THR A 310 29.02 -14.30 9.10
C THR A 310 28.01 -15.38 9.44
N TRP A 311 27.01 -15.60 8.58
CA TRP A 311 25.95 -16.57 8.85
C TRP A 311 25.41 -17.24 7.57
N PRO A 312 24.89 -18.48 7.62
CA PRO A 312 24.31 -19.15 6.45
C PRO A 312 22.93 -18.62 6.02
N LEU A 313 22.27 -17.81 6.84
CA LEU A 313 21.03 -17.10 6.47
C LEU A 313 21.34 -15.64 6.12
N PRO A 314 20.53 -14.96 5.31
CA PRO A 314 20.60 -13.51 5.18
C PRO A 314 20.55 -12.81 6.55
N LEU A 315 21.21 -11.67 6.67
CA LEU A 315 21.20 -10.84 7.87
C LEU A 315 20.22 -9.68 7.71
N LEU A 316 19.58 -9.29 8.80
CA LEU A 316 18.80 -8.08 8.90
C LEU A 316 19.26 -7.28 10.12
N VAL A 317 19.70 -6.04 9.90
CA VAL A 317 20.00 -5.10 10.97
C VAL A 317 18.86 -4.11 11.08
N LEU A 318 18.30 -4.00 12.27
CA LEU A 318 17.35 -2.96 12.67
C LEU A 318 18.08 -2.02 13.63
N GLU A 319 18.22 -0.77 13.23
CA GLU A 319 18.87 0.31 14.01
C GLU A 319 17.85 1.41 14.26
N ASN A 320 17.70 1.84 15.51
CA ASN A 320 16.79 2.94 15.85
C ASN A 320 17.50 4.20 16.38
N PHE A 321 18.83 4.21 16.44
CA PHE A 321 19.64 5.35 16.86
C PHE A 321 19.31 5.85 18.28
N GLY A 322 19.03 4.93 19.21
CA GLY A 322 18.83 5.23 20.62
C GLY A 322 17.45 5.77 20.97
N GLN A 323 16.44 5.49 20.14
CA GLN A 323 15.04 5.89 20.39
C GLN A 323 14.36 5.04 21.47
N GLY A 324 15.08 4.10 22.08
CA GLY A 324 14.61 3.24 23.16
C GLY A 324 13.89 1.98 22.67
N PRO A 325 13.26 1.20 23.57
CA PRO A 325 12.64 -0.07 23.22
C PRO A 325 11.53 0.07 22.16
N ILE A 326 11.41 -0.93 21.28
CA ILE A 326 10.35 -0.97 20.27
C ILE A 326 8.97 -0.91 20.96
N PRO A 327 8.09 0.02 20.55
CA PRO A 327 6.87 0.29 21.30
C PRO A 327 5.86 -0.87 21.17
N ASN A 328 5.23 -1.19 22.30
CA ASN A 328 4.15 -2.17 22.41
C ASN A 328 2.79 -1.49 22.63
N LYS A 329 1.71 -2.24 22.42
CA LYS A 329 0.33 -1.77 22.58
C LYS A 329 0.05 -1.31 24.01
N ARG A 330 -0.85 -0.33 24.17
CA ARG A 330 -1.33 0.14 25.49
C ARG A 330 -2.62 -0.58 25.89
N GLY A 331 -2.93 -0.58 27.18
CA GLY A 331 -4.16 -1.19 27.71
C GLY A 331 -4.14 -2.72 27.78
N HIS A 332 -3.08 -3.36 27.29
CA HIS A 332 -2.92 -4.81 27.33
C HIS A 332 -2.78 -5.32 28.77
N LYS A 333 -3.63 -6.28 29.16
CA LYS A 333 -3.64 -6.92 30.49
C LYS A 333 -3.39 -8.43 30.36
N PRO A 334 -2.14 -8.91 30.56
CA PRO A 334 -1.87 -10.35 30.57
C PRO A 334 -2.57 -11.01 31.79
N PRO A 335 -3.03 -12.27 31.71
CA PRO A 335 -2.92 -13.22 30.59
C PRO A 335 -4.13 -13.23 29.63
N ALA A 336 -5.18 -12.47 29.92
CA ALA A 336 -6.48 -12.53 29.24
C ALA A 336 -6.78 -11.21 28.51
N SER A 337 -6.06 -10.97 27.41
CA SER A 337 -6.38 -9.84 26.54
C SER A 337 -7.48 -10.26 25.58
N ASP A 338 -8.72 -10.01 26.00
CA ASP A 338 -10.00 -10.14 25.29
C ASP A 338 -10.17 -9.16 24.11
N GLY A 339 -9.07 -8.68 23.52
CA GLY A 339 -9.09 -7.64 22.47
C GLY A 339 -9.56 -6.25 22.93
N GLY A 340 -10.29 -6.14 24.04
CA GLY A 340 -10.98 -4.95 24.51
C GLY A 340 -10.05 -3.88 25.07
N GLY A 341 -10.20 -2.64 24.58
CA GLY A 341 -9.43 -1.48 25.07
C GLY A 341 -7.93 -1.54 24.78
N ILE A 342 -7.48 -2.47 23.93
CA ILE A 342 -6.09 -2.52 23.47
C ILE A 342 -5.88 -1.38 22.47
N GLN A 343 -4.94 -0.49 22.77
CA GLN A 343 -4.60 0.60 21.86
C GLN A 343 -3.31 0.32 21.11
N GLN A 344 -3.41 0.38 19.79
CA GLN A 344 -2.29 0.31 18.88
C GLN A 344 -1.52 1.63 18.86
N VAL A 345 -0.24 1.57 19.22
CA VAL A 345 0.66 2.73 19.22
C VAL A 345 1.20 3.03 17.81
N PRO A 346 1.60 4.28 17.54
CA PRO A 346 2.34 4.64 16.32
C PRO A 346 3.61 3.80 16.16
N ARG A 347 4.02 3.60 14.91
CA ARG A 347 5.31 2.95 14.61
C ARG A 347 6.46 3.87 14.99
N GLN A 348 7.51 3.30 15.55
CA GLN A 348 8.78 3.98 15.81
C GLN A 348 9.66 3.92 14.55
N SER A 349 10.31 5.02 14.20
CA SER A 349 11.23 5.07 13.05
C SER A 349 12.48 4.26 13.33
N VAL A 350 12.89 3.48 12.33
CA VAL A 350 14.12 2.68 12.32
C VAL A 350 14.74 2.70 10.91
N GLN A 351 16.02 2.33 10.85
CA GLN A 351 16.68 1.91 9.64
C GLN A 351 16.69 0.38 9.56
N LEU A 352 16.38 -0.16 8.40
CA LEU A 352 16.62 -1.56 8.06
C LEU A 352 17.77 -1.67 7.04
N GLN A 353 18.68 -2.61 7.27
CA GLN A 353 19.73 -3.01 6.33
C GLN A 353 19.67 -4.52 6.13
N PHE A 354 19.50 -4.95 4.89
CA PHE A 354 19.40 -6.33 4.46
C PHE A 354 20.72 -6.77 3.84
N PHE A 355 21.24 -7.92 4.26
CA PHE A 355 22.48 -8.50 3.74
C PHE A 355 22.18 -9.91 3.25
N ASP A 356 22.06 -10.05 1.94
CA ASP A 356 21.85 -11.31 1.28
C ASP A 356 23.14 -12.15 1.32
N ARG A 357 22.98 -13.41 0.96
CA ARG A 357 24.09 -14.35 0.95
C ARG A 357 24.97 -14.13 -0.28
N ALA A 358 26.26 -13.94 -0.05
CA ALA A 358 27.28 -14.06 -1.07
C ALA A 358 27.79 -15.51 -1.09
N GLY A 359 27.09 -16.39 -1.83
CA GLY A 359 27.37 -17.82 -1.87
C GLY A 359 26.78 -18.57 -0.67
N GLU A 360 27.62 -19.16 0.17
CA GLU A 360 27.16 -19.95 1.33
C GLU A 360 26.83 -19.11 2.57
N THR A 361 27.31 -17.87 2.64
CA THR A 361 27.17 -17.02 3.84
C THR A 361 26.85 -15.57 3.50
N SER A 362 26.18 -14.89 4.44
CA SER A 362 26.05 -13.44 4.54
C SER A 362 27.12 -12.87 5.49
N SER A 363 27.39 -11.56 5.42
CA SER A 363 28.33 -10.88 6.32
C SER A 363 27.94 -9.44 6.57
N LEU A 364 28.10 -8.99 7.82
CA LEU A 364 27.95 -7.58 8.18
C LEU A 364 29.05 -6.68 7.61
N LYS A 365 30.10 -7.20 6.95
CA LYS A 365 31.12 -6.37 6.28
C LYS A 365 30.77 -6.00 4.84
N ASN A 366 29.79 -6.70 4.26
CA ASN A 366 29.35 -6.38 2.91
C ASN A 366 28.56 -5.08 2.92
N LEU A 367 28.44 -4.43 1.76
CA LEU A 367 27.40 -3.42 1.59
C LEU A 367 26.03 -4.11 1.71
N PRO A 368 25.04 -3.47 2.36
CA PRO A 368 23.69 -4.00 2.38
C PRO A 368 23.11 -4.03 0.96
N ASP A 369 22.46 -5.13 0.59
CA ASP A 369 21.77 -5.30 -0.69
C ASP A 369 20.52 -4.42 -0.78
N LEU A 370 19.92 -4.11 0.37
CA LEU A 370 18.83 -3.16 0.50
C LEU A 370 18.97 -2.37 1.82
N SER A 371 18.76 -1.06 1.76
CA SER A 371 18.70 -0.19 2.92
C SER A 371 17.48 0.70 2.81
N THR A 372 16.57 0.66 3.78
CA THR A 372 15.34 1.47 3.78
C THR A 372 15.01 2.02 5.16
N ARG A 373 14.43 3.21 5.20
CA ARG A 373 13.74 3.69 6.39
C ARG A 373 12.49 2.83 6.59
N ALA A 374 12.09 2.65 7.84
CA ALA A 374 10.88 1.92 8.17
C ALA A 374 10.28 2.42 9.49
N GLY A 375 9.02 2.09 9.70
CA GLY A 375 8.35 2.12 10.98
C GLY A 375 8.20 0.71 11.54
N VAL A 376 8.45 0.54 12.83
CA VAL A 376 8.22 -0.73 13.53
C VAL A 376 7.43 -0.57 14.81
N ARG A 377 6.72 -1.64 15.19
CA ARG A 377 6.08 -1.81 16.49
C ARG A 377 5.86 -3.29 16.76
N VAL A 378 5.66 -3.65 18.02
CA VAL A 378 5.36 -5.03 18.41
C VAL A 378 4.01 -5.47 17.80
N ARG A 379 3.99 -6.67 17.20
CA ARG A 379 2.77 -7.33 16.71
C ARG A 379 2.34 -8.49 17.61
N GLY A 380 1.16 -9.04 17.32
CA GLY A 380 0.56 -10.13 18.08
C GLY A 380 -0.27 -9.64 19.27
N SER A 381 -1.17 -10.46 19.77
CA SER A 381 -2.01 -10.11 20.94
C SER A 381 -1.41 -10.71 22.21
N SER A 382 -1.64 -12.00 22.45
CA SER A 382 -1.01 -12.74 23.55
C SER A 382 0.52 -12.84 23.40
N SER A 383 1.01 -12.95 22.17
CA SER A 383 2.44 -13.07 21.86
C SER A 383 3.24 -11.76 21.98
N ALA A 384 2.57 -10.63 22.20
CA ALA A 384 3.24 -9.33 22.31
C ALA A 384 4.20 -9.22 23.51
N ASN A 385 4.00 -10.05 24.54
CA ASN A 385 4.85 -10.08 25.75
C ASN A 385 5.79 -11.28 25.81
N PHE A 386 5.94 -12.03 24.71
CA PHE A 386 6.96 -13.06 24.65
C PHE A 386 8.34 -12.44 24.75
N ALA A 387 9.29 -13.19 25.31
CA ALA A 387 10.66 -12.72 25.49
C ALA A 387 11.30 -12.30 24.14
N LYS A 388 10.95 -13.02 23.07
CA LYS A 388 11.29 -12.66 21.70
C LYS A 388 10.05 -12.14 20.99
N GLN A 389 10.02 -10.84 20.70
CA GLN A 389 8.86 -10.17 20.14
C GLN A 389 8.85 -10.25 18.62
N SER A 390 7.68 -10.54 18.05
CA SER A 390 7.42 -10.34 16.62
C SER A 390 7.14 -8.87 16.35
N LEU A 391 7.59 -8.36 15.20
CA LEU A 391 7.38 -6.97 14.78
C LEU A 391 6.50 -6.89 13.53
N THR A 392 5.67 -5.86 13.44
CA THR A 392 5.15 -5.39 12.15
C THR A 392 6.05 -4.26 11.67
N VAL A 393 6.36 -4.30 10.38
CA VAL A 393 7.29 -3.40 9.70
C VAL A 393 6.53 -2.72 8.57
N GLU A 394 6.69 -1.42 8.42
CA GLU A 394 6.20 -0.64 7.28
C GLU A 394 7.38 0.12 6.71
N THR A 395 7.73 -0.11 5.45
CA THR A 395 8.87 0.58 4.82
C THR A 395 8.46 1.94 4.32
N TRP A 396 9.35 2.90 4.51
CA TRP A 396 9.04 4.31 4.43
C TRP A 396 9.96 5.07 3.49
N GLY A 397 9.37 6.04 2.78
CA GLY A 397 10.07 7.06 2.04
C GLY A 397 10.70 8.11 2.97
N GLU A 398 11.12 9.22 2.38
CA GLU A 398 11.74 10.30 3.14
C GLU A 398 10.74 11.10 3.98
N GLN A 399 9.44 11.01 3.68
CA GLN A 399 8.39 11.70 4.41
C GLN A 399 7.66 10.77 5.40
N ASN A 400 8.15 9.55 5.60
CA ASN A 400 7.45 8.47 6.34
C ASN A 400 6.16 7.99 5.65
N ASP A 401 5.98 8.32 4.37
CA ASP A 401 5.01 7.74 3.47
C ASP A 401 5.41 6.31 3.08
N ASP A 402 4.43 5.49 2.70
CA ASP A 402 4.66 4.10 2.30
C ASP A 402 5.62 4.04 1.09
N GLN A 403 6.70 3.28 1.26
CA GLN A 403 7.66 2.99 0.20
C GLN A 403 7.66 1.49 -0.03
N GLU A 404 7.26 1.07 -1.22
CA GLU A 404 7.37 -0.33 -1.60
C GLU A 404 8.83 -0.74 -1.81
N ILE A 405 9.17 -1.95 -1.35
CA ILE A 405 10.47 -2.59 -1.55
C ILE A 405 10.28 -4.04 -2.01
N GLN A 406 11.35 -4.65 -2.55
CA GLN A 406 11.37 -6.04 -3.01
C GLN A 406 12.47 -6.85 -2.31
N PRO A 407 12.37 -7.09 -0.99
CA PRO A 407 13.37 -7.84 -0.25
C PRO A 407 13.29 -9.33 -0.61
N PHE A 408 14.45 -9.98 -0.77
CA PHE A 408 14.56 -11.43 -0.97
C PHE A 408 13.71 -11.96 -2.15
N GLU A 409 13.63 -11.21 -3.25
CA GLU A 409 12.84 -11.54 -4.45
C GLU A 409 11.33 -11.68 -4.21
N MET A 410 10.82 -11.27 -3.03
CA MET A 410 9.39 -11.17 -2.80
C MET A 410 8.81 -9.96 -3.57
N PRO A 411 7.54 -10.03 -4.01
CA PRO A 411 6.92 -8.91 -4.72
C PRO A 411 6.90 -7.62 -3.92
N SER A 412 6.81 -6.52 -4.67
CA SER A 412 6.77 -5.15 -4.17
C SER A 412 5.74 -5.00 -3.08
N GLU A 413 6.14 -4.47 -1.92
CA GLU A 413 5.19 -4.05 -0.88
C GLU A 413 5.82 -3.14 0.19
N SER A 414 4.98 -2.40 0.91
CA SER A 414 5.35 -1.59 2.08
C SER A 414 5.12 -2.31 3.42
N ASP A 415 4.10 -3.17 3.54
CA ASP A 415 3.76 -3.85 4.79
C ASP A 415 4.42 -5.24 4.90
N TRP A 416 5.27 -5.40 5.93
CA TRP A 416 6.01 -6.62 6.22
C TRP A 416 5.86 -7.06 7.68
N ILE A 417 6.25 -8.30 7.94
CA ILE A 417 6.29 -8.89 9.27
C ILE A 417 7.66 -9.49 9.53
N LEU A 418 8.22 -9.16 10.69
CA LEU A 418 9.37 -9.86 11.24
C LEU A 418 8.87 -10.79 12.36
N TYR A 419 8.55 -12.02 11.99
CA TYR A 419 7.97 -13.01 12.89
C TYR A 419 9.06 -13.67 13.73
N ALA A 420 8.85 -13.67 15.05
CA ALA A 420 9.67 -14.38 16.02
C ALA A 420 8.98 -15.70 16.37
N PRO A 421 9.46 -16.85 15.89
CA PRO A 421 8.96 -18.13 16.37
C PRO A 421 9.23 -18.24 17.88
N SER A 422 8.20 -18.62 18.61
CA SER A 422 8.18 -18.65 20.07
C SER A 422 8.75 -19.97 20.59
N ARG A 423 9.62 -19.94 21.60
CA ARG A 423 10.09 -21.18 22.25
C ARG A 423 9.01 -21.88 23.07
N GLU A 424 7.96 -21.14 23.40
CA GLU A 424 6.79 -21.62 24.13
C GLU A 424 5.93 -22.54 23.25
N PHE A 425 5.72 -22.20 21.98
CA PHE A 425 4.87 -22.96 21.06
C PHE A 425 5.60 -23.55 19.85
N ASP A 426 6.47 -22.80 19.18
CA ASP A 426 7.21 -23.26 18.01
C ASP A 426 8.72 -23.41 18.29
N ARG A 427 9.07 -24.54 18.90
CA ARG A 427 10.48 -24.87 19.20
C ARG A 427 11.29 -25.26 17.97
N THR A 428 10.62 -25.61 16.87
CA THR A 428 11.26 -25.99 15.62
C THR A 428 11.60 -24.79 14.77
N LEU A 429 10.92 -23.67 14.99
CA LEU A 429 10.91 -22.45 14.17
C LEU A 429 10.18 -22.62 12.82
N LEU A 430 9.56 -23.77 12.59
CA LEU A 430 9.04 -24.18 11.28
C LEU A 430 7.51 -24.23 11.19
N HIS A 431 6.77 -24.06 12.29
CA HIS A 431 5.36 -24.43 12.32
C HIS A 431 4.52 -23.64 11.30
N ASN A 432 4.71 -22.32 11.26
CA ASN A 432 4.05 -21.45 10.29
C ASN A 432 4.57 -21.69 8.86
N THR A 433 5.90 -21.69 8.70
CA THR A 433 6.55 -21.78 7.39
C THR A 433 6.27 -23.10 6.68
N PHE A 434 6.13 -24.19 7.43
CA PHE A 434 5.73 -25.51 6.92
C PHE A 434 4.29 -25.49 6.37
N ALA A 435 3.34 -24.93 7.13
CA ALA A 435 1.95 -24.82 6.69
C ALA A 435 1.81 -23.92 5.46
N PHE A 436 2.55 -22.81 5.42
CA PHE A 436 2.56 -21.90 4.28
C PHE A 436 3.13 -22.57 3.03
N GLU A 437 4.22 -23.33 3.16
CA GLU A 437 4.81 -24.05 2.04
C GLU A 437 3.87 -25.15 1.50
N LEU A 438 3.23 -25.92 2.40
CA LEU A 438 2.23 -26.91 1.98
C LEU A 438 1.05 -26.28 1.25
N SER A 439 0.53 -25.16 1.77
CA SER A 439 -0.58 -24.44 1.13
C SER A 439 -0.22 -23.97 -0.28
N ARG A 440 0.99 -23.46 -0.48
CA ARG A 440 1.48 -23.08 -1.82
C ARG A 440 1.61 -24.28 -2.77
N GLN A 441 2.10 -25.41 -2.29
CA GLN A 441 2.26 -26.61 -3.12
C GLN A 441 0.92 -27.22 -3.57
N ILE A 442 -0.18 -26.95 -2.86
CA ILE A 442 -1.53 -27.35 -3.29
C ILE A 442 -2.23 -26.28 -4.15
N GLY A 443 -1.53 -25.21 -4.52
CA GLY A 443 -2.04 -24.15 -5.41
C GLY A 443 -2.84 -23.06 -4.69
N ARG A 444 -2.76 -22.96 -3.37
CA ARG A 444 -3.41 -21.89 -2.58
C ARG A 444 -2.36 -20.86 -2.17
N TYR A 445 -2.70 -19.58 -2.26
CA TYR A 445 -1.82 -18.53 -1.75
C TYR A 445 -1.60 -18.72 -0.24
N ALA A 446 -0.35 -18.62 0.18
CA ALA A 446 0.05 -18.44 1.56
C ALA A 446 1.32 -17.60 1.60
N VAL A 447 1.44 -16.84 2.68
CA VAL A 447 2.50 -15.85 2.94
C VAL A 447 3.89 -16.39 2.57
N ARG A 448 4.56 -15.72 1.62
CA ARG A 448 5.97 -15.94 1.31
C ARG A 448 6.85 -15.41 2.44
N PHE A 449 8.01 -16.03 2.58
CA PHE A 449 8.89 -15.76 3.69
C PHE A 449 10.35 -16.07 3.36
N GLN A 450 11.25 -15.48 4.15
CA GLN A 450 12.67 -15.76 4.19
C GLN A 450 13.11 -15.87 5.66
N PHE A 451 13.84 -16.94 6.01
CA PHE A 451 14.53 -17.00 7.30
C PHE A 451 15.70 -16.02 7.31
N VAL A 452 15.81 -15.22 8.37
CA VAL A 452 16.83 -14.19 8.53
C VAL A 452 17.43 -14.23 9.93
N GLU A 453 18.72 -13.94 10.04
CA GLU A 453 19.38 -13.70 11.32
C GLU A 453 19.34 -12.20 11.63
N VAL A 454 18.79 -11.83 12.79
CA VAL A 454 18.45 -10.43 13.07
C VAL A 454 19.34 -9.85 14.16
N PHE A 455 19.78 -8.61 13.96
CA PHE A 455 20.25 -7.73 15.02
C PHE A 455 19.27 -6.57 15.23
N ILE A 456 18.97 -6.25 16.49
CA ILE A 456 18.04 -5.19 16.89
C ILE A 456 18.78 -4.25 17.85
N ASN A 457 19.38 -3.19 17.30
CA ASN A 457 20.03 -2.15 18.08
C ASN A 457 19.02 -1.04 18.44
N THR A 458 18.85 -0.82 19.74
CA THR A 458 17.89 0.17 20.26
C THR A 458 18.49 1.18 21.23
N ASP A 459 19.78 1.04 21.56
CA ASP A 459 20.45 1.86 22.57
C ASP A 459 21.25 3.04 21.98
N GLY A 460 21.43 3.06 20.65
CA GLY A 460 22.14 4.10 19.92
C GLY A 460 23.67 3.97 19.97
N GLY A 461 24.17 2.92 20.61
CA GLY A 461 25.57 2.53 20.62
C GLY A 461 25.98 1.79 19.35
N SER A 462 27.17 1.19 19.42
CA SER A 462 27.66 0.32 18.36
C SER A 462 26.91 -1.00 18.36
N LEU A 463 26.54 -1.48 17.17
CA LEU A 463 25.96 -2.80 17.00
C LEU A 463 26.93 -3.84 17.58
N ASN A 464 26.48 -4.63 18.54
CA ASN A 464 27.31 -5.57 19.27
C ASN A 464 26.58 -6.90 19.50
N ARG A 465 27.21 -7.81 20.23
CA ARG A 465 26.67 -9.17 20.41
C ARG A 465 25.38 -9.21 21.23
N ASP A 466 25.13 -8.23 22.10
CA ASP A 466 23.90 -8.15 22.91
C ASP A 466 22.68 -7.76 22.06
N ASP A 467 22.89 -7.12 20.90
CA ASP A 467 21.84 -6.78 19.93
C ASP A 467 21.38 -7.99 19.09
N HIS A 468 22.05 -9.14 19.23
CA HIS A 468 21.77 -10.35 18.44
C HIS A 468 20.41 -10.96 18.81
N GLY A 469 19.40 -10.66 17.99
CA GLY A 469 18.02 -11.10 18.16
C GLY A 469 17.77 -12.58 17.81
N GLY A 470 18.69 -13.23 17.08
CA GLY A 470 18.53 -14.62 16.66
C GLY A 470 17.78 -14.77 15.32
N VAL A 471 17.43 -16.00 14.97
CA VAL A 471 16.63 -16.32 13.77
C VAL A 471 15.19 -15.79 13.86
N TYR A 472 14.77 -15.02 12.85
CA TYR A 472 13.39 -14.62 12.59
C TYR A 472 12.94 -15.12 11.21
N VAL A 473 11.64 -15.01 10.95
CA VAL A 473 11.05 -15.19 9.63
C VAL A 473 10.59 -13.83 9.13
N PHE A 474 11.27 -13.27 8.13
CA PHE A 474 10.81 -12.07 7.42
C PHE A 474 9.77 -12.50 6.39
N MET A 475 8.56 -11.96 6.47
CA MET A 475 7.43 -12.49 5.71
C MET A 475 6.40 -11.43 5.33
N GLU A 476 5.61 -11.76 4.32
CA GLU A 476 4.50 -10.93 3.87
C GLU A 476 3.41 -10.78 4.94
N LYS A 477 2.65 -9.69 4.82
CA LYS A 477 1.38 -9.51 5.54
C LYS A 477 0.23 -9.91 4.62
N VAL A 478 -0.71 -10.71 5.13
CA VAL A 478 -1.96 -11.00 4.42
C VAL A 478 -2.73 -9.68 4.25
N LYS A 479 -2.92 -9.24 3.01
CA LYS A 479 -3.70 -8.05 2.63
C LYS A 479 -4.21 -8.21 1.20
N ARG A 480 -5.16 -7.35 0.82
CA ARG A 480 -5.57 -7.18 -0.58
C ARG A 480 -4.39 -6.67 -1.40
N ASP A 481 -3.97 -7.44 -2.39
CA ASP A 481 -2.93 -7.07 -3.36
C ASP A 481 -2.94 -8.10 -4.52
N PRO A 482 -2.72 -7.71 -5.79
CA PRO A 482 -2.73 -8.63 -6.93
C PRO A 482 -1.70 -9.76 -6.85
N GLN A 483 -0.61 -9.58 -6.11
CA GLN A 483 0.40 -10.60 -5.86
C GLN A 483 0.19 -11.35 -4.54
N ARG A 484 -0.85 -11.01 -3.75
CA ARG A 484 -1.23 -11.67 -2.50
C ARG A 484 -2.67 -12.17 -2.58
N VAL A 485 -3.61 -11.53 -1.87
CA VAL A 485 -5.05 -11.84 -1.98
C VAL A 485 -5.66 -10.91 -3.02
N ASP A 486 -5.74 -11.38 -4.25
CA ASP A 486 -6.26 -10.62 -5.39
C ASP A 486 -7.79 -10.49 -5.32
N ILE A 487 -8.25 -9.33 -4.83
CA ILE A 487 -9.65 -8.98 -4.58
C ILE A 487 -9.90 -7.59 -5.16
N GLN A 488 -11.01 -7.43 -5.89
CA GLN A 488 -11.48 -6.12 -6.34
C GLN A 488 -12.00 -5.31 -5.14
N PRO A 489 -11.65 -4.02 -5.00
CA PRO A 489 -12.20 -3.18 -3.95
C PRO A 489 -13.74 -3.21 -3.94
N LEU A 490 -14.35 -3.34 -2.76
CA LEU A 490 -15.80 -3.21 -2.61
C LEU A 490 -16.21 -1.75 -2.88
N SER A 491 -17.15 -1.54 -3.80
CA SER A 491 -17.70 -0.23 -4.12
C SER A 491 -18.32 0.42 -2.89
N ALA A 492 -18.39 1.76 -2.86
CA ALA A 492 -18.92 2.49 -1.72
C ALA A 492 -20.40 2.18 -1.44
N ASP A 493 -21.16 1.82 -2.48
CA ASP A 493 -22.56 1.39 -2.37
C ASP A 493 -22.72 -0.12 -2.06
N GLY A 494 -21.62 -0.85 -1.87
CA GLY A 494 -21.59 -2.27 -1.53
C GLY A 494 -22.06 -3.22 -2.65
N THR A 495 -22.29 -2.74 -3.87
CA THR A 495 -22.89 -3.54 -4.96
C THR A 495 -21.88 -4.28 -5.83
N GLN A 496 -20.62 -3.85 -5.91
CA GLN A 496 -19.60 -4.42 -6.79
C GLN A 496 -18.28 -4.66 -6.05
N GLY A 497 -17.58 -5.72 -6.43
CA GLY A 497 -16.28 -6.09 -5.86
C GLY A 497 -16.36 -7.09 -4.71
N GLY A 498 -15.27 -7.18 -3.98
CA GLY A 498 -15.03 -8.24 -3.01
C GLY A 498 -14.55 -7.73 -1.65
N TRP A 499 -14.33 -8.66 -0.74
CA TRP A 499 -13.99 -8.36 0.64
C TRP A 499 -13.05 -9.41 1.22
N LEU A 500 -12.22 -9.01 2.18
CA LEU A 500 -11.35 -9.86 2.98
C LEU A 500 -11.70 -9.68 4.45
N LEU A 501 -12.00 -10.79 5.12
CA LEU A 501 -12.37 -10.84 6.52
C LEU A 501 -11.43 -11.78 7.28
N GLN A 502 -11.35 -11.58 8.59
CA GLN A 502 -10.63 -12.46 9.49
C GLN A 502 -11.51 -12.85 10.70
N SER A 503 -11.65 -14.15 10.95
CA SER A 503 -12.09 -14.65 12.25
C SER A 503 -10.93 -14.56 13.23
N ASN A 504 -10.97 -13.59 14.14
CA ASN A 504 -9.94 -13.37 15.15
C ASN A 504 -10.49 -12.52 16.30
N ARG A 505 -9.67 -12.34 17.35
CA ARG A 505 -9.88 -11.32 18.38
C ARG A 505 -10.00 -9.93 17.77
N MET A 506 -10.66 -9.03 18.48
CA MET A 506 -10.80 -7.64 18.06
C MET A 506 -9.44 -7.02 17.74
N GLN A 507 -9.39 -6.28 16.63
CA GLN A 507 -8.19 -5.53 16.26
C GLN A 507 -7.91 -4.42 17.29
N PRO A 508 -6.64 -4.23 17.70
CA PRO A 508 -6.24 -3.09 18.51
C PRO A 508 -6.56 -1.77 17.82
N VAL A 509 -7.15 -0.83 18.56
CA VAL A 509 -7.56 0.47 18.03
C VAL A 509 -6.39 1.44 18.04
N PRO A 510 -6.08 2.18 16.96
CA PRO A 510 -5.08 3.24 16.98
C PRO A 510 -5.29 4.20 18.16
N VAL A 511 -4.20 4.66 18.78
CA VAL A 511 -4.31 5.72 19.80
C VAL A 511 -4.98 6.95 19.17
N GLY A 512 -6.14 7.34 19.68
CA GLY A 512 -6.96 8.44 19.15
C GLY A 512 -7.93 8.04 18.02
N GLY A 513 -7.95 6.76 17.63
CA GLY A 513 -8.92 6.20 16.70
C GLY A 513 -10.27 5.93 17.35
N THR A 514 -11.27 5.59 16.52
CA THR A 514 -12.63 5.23 16.95
C THR A 514 -12.58 4.04 17.90
N GLU A 515 -13.15 4.18 19.10
CA GLU A 515 -12.99 3.21 20.20
C GLU A 515 -13.30 1.75 19.83
N HIS A 516 -14.07 1.51 18.77
CA HIS A 516 -14.39 0.19 18.26
C HIS A 516 -14.57 0.19 16.72
N PRO A 517 -13.59 -0.28 15.93
CA PRO A 517 -13.85 -0.54 14.52
C PRO A 517 -14.99 -1.57 14.40
N PRO A 518 -15.89 -1.41 13.41
CA PRO A 518 -16.95 -2.37 13.13
C PRO A 518 -16.38 -3.78 13.03
N ASN A 519 -17.07 -4.70 13.68
CA ASN A 519 -16.99 -6.14 13.45
C ASN A 519 -18.43 -6.66 13.43
N PHE A 520 -18.62 -7.91 13.00
CA PHE A 520 -19.94 -8.51 13.08
C PHE A 520 -19.88 -10.00 13.40
N HIS A 521 -21.06 -10.53 13.72
CA HIS A 521 -21.26 -11.93 14.04
C HIS A 521 -22.20 -12.59 13.06
N THR A 522 -21.93 -13.86 12.75
CA THR A 522 -22.91 -14.67 12.02
C THR A 522 -24.02 -15.15 12.97
N ARG A 523 -25.20 -15.48 12.43
CA ARG A 523 -26.32 -16.01 13.24
C ARG A 523 -26.08 -17.44 13.68
N GLY A 524 -25.28 -18.18 12.92
CA GLY A 524 -24.93 -19.56 13.22
C GLY A 524 -26.12 -20.53 13.15
N PRO A 525 -25.95 -21.76 13.70
CA PRO A 525 -26.92 -22.84 13.56
C PRO A 525 -28.30 -22.58 14.19
N ASN A 526 -28.37 -21.81 15.28
CA ASN A 526 -29.64 -21.50 15.95
C ASN A 526 -30.40 -20.36 15.25
N ARG A 527 -29.81 -19.71 14.25
CA ARG A 527 -30.37 -18.57 13.50
C ARG A 527 -30.70 -17.34 14.37
N GLU A 528 -30.19 -17.30 15.59
CA GLU A 528 -30.42 -16.19 16.53
C GLU A 528 -29.25 -15.21 16.48
N LEU A 529 -29.58 -13.95 16.23
CA LEU A 529 -28.60 -12.87 16.25
C LEU A 529 -28.28 -12.51 17.72
N GLN A 530 -27.02 -12.68 18.12
CA GLN A 530 -26.59 -12.49 19.51
C GLN A 530 -26.41 -11.01 19.91
N GLY A 531 -26.48 -10.08 18.96
CA GLY A 531 -26.39 -8.63 19.15
C GLY A 531 -26.53 -7.87 17.82
N PRO A 532 -26.78 -6.55 17.84
CA PRO A 532 -26.86 -5.76 16.60
C PRO A 532 -25.56 -5.85 15.78
N TYR A 533 -25.66 -5.87 14.45
CA TYR A 533 -24.49 -5.80 13.57
C TYR A 533 -23.72 -4.50 13.79
N GLY A 534 -22.39 -4.56 13.74
CA GLY A 534 -21.54 -3.41 14.05
C GLY A 534 -21.47 -3.04 15.54
N SER A 535 -22.08 -3.84 16.43
CA SER A 535 -21.93 -3.65 17.88
C SER A 535 -20.82 -4.51 18.46
N THR A 536 -20.04 -3.94 19.37
CA THR A 536 -19.14 -4.69 20.23
C THR A 536 -19.95 -5.45 21.26
N LEU A 537 -20.14 -6.75 21.07
CA LEU A 537 -20.67 -7.60 22.12
C LEU A 537 -19.62 -7.75 23.23
N THR A 538 -19.55 -6.79 24.13
CA THR A 538 -18.89 -6.96 25.42
C THR A 538 -19.87 -7.65 26.37
N GLY A 539 -19.67 -8.94 26.63
CA GLY A 539 -20.23 -9.61 27.80
C GLY A 539 -21.76 -9.78 27.81
N GLY A 540 -22.26 -10.74 27.03
CA GLY A 540 -23.48 -11.44 27.44
C GLY A 540 -23.31 -12.04 28.85
N PRO A 541 -24.39 -12.28 29.62
CA PRO A 541 -24.31 -12.72 31.02
C PRO A 541 -23.48 -13.99 31.28
N ASP A 542 -23.24 -14.79 30.24
CA ASP A 542 -22.44 -16.02 30.26
C ASP A 542 -21.05 -15.92 29.57
N GLN A 543 -20.67 -14.76 29.02
CA GLN A 543 -19.53 -14.57 28.10
C GLN A 543 -18.27 -13.98 28.75
N GLY A 544 -18.12 -13.99 30.08
CA GLY A 544 -16.84 -13.79 30.78
C GLY A 544 -16.02 -12.51 30.52
N GLY A 545 -16.49 -11.58 29.68
CA GLY A 545 -15.69 -10.49 29.13
C GLY A 545 -14.73 -10.91 28.00
N ASP A 546 -14.74 -12.17 27.54
CA ASP A 546 -13.82 -12.69 26.53
C ASP A 546 -14.41 -12.57 25.12
N ASP A 547 -13.65 -12.00 24.16
CA ASP A 547 -14.04 -11.78 22.75
C ASP A 547 -13.82 -13.01 21.86
N ILE A 548 -13.49 -14.14 22.48
CA ILE A 548 -13.40 -15.42 21.79
C ILE A 548 -14.82 -15.94 21.52
N PRO A 549 -15.15 -16.40 20.29
CA PRO A 549 -16.37 -17.16 20.04
C PRO A 549 -16.42 -18.38 20.98
N THR A 550 -17.18 -18.31 22.07
CA THR A 550 -17.42 -19.48 22.95
C THR A 550 -18.60 -20.33 22.44
N GLY A 551 -19.40 -19.77 21.52
CA GLY A 551 -20.48 -20.45 20.78
C GLY A 551 -20.15 -20.68 19.29
N TYR A 552 -21.15 -21.12 18.52
CA TYR A 552 -21.03 -21.35 17.07
C TYR A 552 -20.93 -20.06 16.24
N ASN A 553 -21.12 -18.88 16.86
CA ASN A 553 -21.19 -17.59 16.17
C ASN A 553 -19.82 -16.92 16.23
N THR A 554 -19.14 -16.80 15.08
CA THR A 554 -17.80 -16.21 14.99
C THR A 554 -17.86 -14.69 15.03
N PHE A 555 -16.82 -14.05 15.59
CA PHE A 555 -16.50 -12.65 15.32
C PHE A 555 -15.76 -12.58 13.98
N LEU A 556 -16.15 -11.65 13.11
CA LEU A 556 -15.46 -11.36 11.85
C LEU A 556 -14.99 -9.91 11.84
N ASN A 557 -13.67 -9.75 11.74
CA ASN A 557 -13.00 -8.47 11.54
C ASN A 557 -12.86 -8.16 10.06
N PHE A 558 -12.87 -6.88 9.73
CA PHE A 558 -12.73 -6.37 8.36
C PHE A 558 -11.27 -6.02 8.05
N GLU A 559 -10.69 -6.69 7.06
CA GLU A 559 -9.31 -6.47 6.60
C GLU A 559 -9.27 -5.68 5.28
N SER A 560 -10.27 -5.88 4.40
CA SER A 560 -10.50 -5.06 3.21
C SER A 560 -11.99 -5.06 2.83
N PRO A 561 -12.70 -3.91 2.85
CA PRO A 561 -12.27 -2.63 3.43
C PRO A 561 -11.82 -2.81 4.90
N ARG A 562 -10.94 -1.95 5.43
CA ARG A 562 -10.56 -2.05 6.85
C ARG A 562 -11.74 -1.64 7.72
N GLY A 563 -11.81 -2.16 8.95
CA GLY A 563 -12.87 -1.77 9.89
C GLY A 563 -13.00 -0.24 10.06
N GLU A 564 -11.90 0.48 10.14
CA GLU A 564 -11.94 1.95 10.27
C GLU A 564 -12.42 2.69 9.00
N GLU A 565 -12.43 2.01 7.85
CA GLU A 565 -12.72 2.57 6.53
C GLU A 565 -14.10 2.13 5.99
N ILE A 566 -14.66 1.05 6.51
CA ILE A 566 -15.91 0.48 6.01
C ILE A 566 -17.10 1.39 6.31
N ASN A 567 -17.94 1.64 5.30
CA ASN A 567 -19.18 2.39 5.47
C ASN A 567 -20.39 1.46 5.75
N ASN A 568 -21.52 2.05 6.16
CA ASN A 568 -22.72 1.27 6.52
C ASN A 568 -23.28 0.46 5.35
N THR A 569 -23.23 0.97 4.12
CA THR A 569 -23.77 0.27 2.95
C THR A 569 -22.93 -0.96 2.60
N GLN A 570 -21.60 -0.84 2.67
CA GLN A 570 -20.68 -1.96 2.52
C GLN A 570 -20.88 -3.01 3.63
N LEU A 571 -21.02 -2.56 4.89
CA LEU A 571 -21.31 -3.44 6.02
C LEU A 571 -22.60 -4.22 5.80
N ASP A 572 -23.69 -3.53 5.46
CA ASP A 572 -25.01 -4.13 5.22
C ASP A 572 -24.97 -5.15 4.07
N ALA A 573 -24.21 -4.86 3.00
CA ALA A 573 -24.04 -5.78 1.88
C ALA A 573 -23.34 -7.08 2.28
N ILE A 574 -22.25 -6.99 3.05
CA ILE A 574 -21.50 -8.16 3.53
C ILE A 574 -22.37 -8.96 4.49
N VAL A 575 -22.99 -8.31 5.47
CA VAL A 575 -23.90 -8.94 6.44
C VAL A 575 -25.05 -9.66 5.74
N LYS A 576 -25.69 -9.01 4.77
CA LYS A 576 -26.77 -9.61 3.98
C LYS A 576 -26.30 -10.87 3.25
N TRP A 577 -25.12 -10.85 2.65
CA TRP A 577 -24.54 -12.02 1.99
C TRP A 577 -24.38 -13.21 2.96
N PHE A 578 -23.89 -12.96 4.18
CA PHE A 578 -23.78 -14.00 5.21
C PHE A 578 -25.16 -14.51 5.68
N ASP A 579 -26.15 -13.62 5.81
CA ASP A 579 -27.52 -14.01 6.16
C ASP A 579 -28.15 -14.92 5.09
N GLU A 580 -27.92 -14.64 3.81
CA GLU A 580 -28.35 -15.46 2.67
C GLU A 580 -27.63 -16.81 2.63
N PHE A 581 -26.30 -16.80 2.76
CA PHE A 581 -25.48 -18.01 2.82
C PHE A 581 -25.91 -18.93 3.96
N GLU A 582 -26.04 -18.43 5.18
CA GLU A 582 -26.43 -19.27 6.31
C GLU A 582 -27.91 -19.71 6.19
N THR A 583 -28.76 -18.94 5.51
CA THR A 583 -30.13 -19.39 5.19
C THR A 583 -30.10 -20.61 4.28
N ALA A 584 -29.28 -20.60 3.24
CA ALA A 584 -29.09 -21.75 2.37
C ALA A 584 -28.48 -22.95 3.12
N LEU A 585 -27.41 -22.73 3.89
CA LEU A 585 -26.66 -23.77 4.62
C LEU A 585 -27.50 -24.51 5.68
N TYR A 586 -28.39 -23.79 6.37
CA TYR A 586 -29.24 -24.36 7.43
C TYR A 586 -30.66 -24.68 6.97
N SER A 587 -30.95 -24.58 5.67
CA SER A 587 -32.21 -25.03 5.09
C SER A 587 -32.31 -26.56 5.00
N ASP A 588 -33.50 -27.07 4.73
CA ASP A 588 -33.72 -28.50 4.42
C ASP A 588 -33.07 -28.88 3.08
N ASP A 589 -32.95 -27.93 2.15
CA ASP A 589 -32.37 -28.11 0.81
C ASP A 589 -30.88 -27.77 0.75
N PHE A 590 -30.17 -27.72 1.89
CA PHE A 590 -28.79 -27.23 1.96
C PHE A 590 -27.79 -27.96 1.05
N ARG A 591 -28.09 -29.20 0.64
CA ARG A 591 -27.27 -30.03 -0.25
C ARG A 591 -27.51 -29.75 -1.73
N ASP A 592 -28.55 -29.00 -2.06
CA ASP A 592 -28.85 -28.64 -3.44
C ASP A 592 -27.72 -27.79 -4.04
N ALA A 593 -27.38 -28.06 -5.30
CA ALA A 593 -26.25 -27.41 -5.96
C ALA A 593 -26.50 -25.93 -6.28
N GLU A 594 -27.76 -25.55 -6.50
CA GLU A 594 -28.18 -24.19 -6.88
C GLU A 594 -28.78 -23.41 -5.72
N LEU A 595 -29.50 -24.09 -4.82
CA LEU A 595 -30.20 -23.47 -3.69
C LEU A 595 -29.46 -23.61 -2.35
N GLY A 596 -28.54 -24.57 -2.26
CA GLY A 596 -27.81 -24.89 -1.04
C GLY A 596 -26.50 -24.13 -0.87
N TYR A 597 -25.68 -24.55 0.10
CA TYR A 597 -24.44 -23.85 0.45
C TYR A 597 -23.43 -23.79 -0.70
N ARG A 598 -23.50 -24.74 -1.63
CA ARG A 598 -22.58 -24.87 -2.78
C ARG A 598 -22.69 -23.71 -3.77
N ALA A 599 -23.80 -22.97 -3.75
CA ALA A 599 -23.95 -21.74 -4.54
C ALA A 599 -23.11 -20.57 -3.99
N TYR A 600 -22.70 -20.63 -2.71
CA TYR A 600 -22.09 -19.51 -2.00
C TYR A 600 -20.59 -19.68 -1.74
N ILE A 601 -20.08 -20.92 -1.59
CA ILE A 601 -18.69 -21.15 -1.17
C ILE A 601 -17.88 -21.96 -2.19
N ASP A 602 -16.58 -21.66 -2.29
CA ASP A 602 -15.62 -22.50 -3.00
C ASP A 602 -15.33 -23.73 -2.12
N VAL A 603 -16.06 -24.82 -2.36
CA VAL A 603 -15.99 -26.06 -1.58
C VAL A 603 -14.55 -26.59 -1.50
N GLY A 604 -13.78 -26.47 -2.59
CA GLY A 604 -12.38 -26.87 -2.64
C GLY A 604 -11.51 -26.12 -1.64
N SER A 605 -11.66 -24.80 -1.49
CA SER A 605 -10.87 -23.99 -0.55
C SER A 605 -11.17 -24.37 0.90
N PHE A 606 -12.44 -24.67 1.20
CA PHE A 606 -12.86 -25.12 2.51
C PHE A 606 -12.26 -26.49 2.84
N ILE A 607 -12.28 -27.42 1.89
CA ILE A 607 -11.66 -28.74 2.02
C ILE A 607 -10.15 -28.60 2.21
N ASP A 608 -9.45 -27.85 1.36
CA ASP A 608 -8.01 -27.63 1.44
C ASP A 608 -7.61 -27.03 2.80
N HIS A 609 -8.36 -26.03 3.28
CA HIS A 609 -8.14 -25.42 4.59
C HIS A 609 -8.34 -26.42 5.74
N MET A 610 -9.41 -27.22 5.69
CA MET A 610 -9.67 -28.27 6.69
C MET A 610 -8.59 -29.34 6.69
N LEU A 611 -8.09 -29.76 5.52
CA LEU A 611 -7.02 -30.74 5.40
C LEU A 611 -5.71 -30.23 6.00
N LEU A 612 -5.35 -28.96 5.73
CA LEU A 612 -4.17 -28.32 6.35
C LEU A 612 -4.32 -28.20 7.86
N THR A 613 -5.47 -27.74 8.35
CA THR A 613 -5.75 -27.64 9.79
C THR A 613 -5.69 -29.00 10.49
N ASN A 614 -6.26 -30.05 9.88
CA ASN A 614 -6.28 -31.39 10.45
C ASN A 614 -4.90 -32.07 10.40
N LEU A 615 -4.17 -31.95 9.28
CA LEU A 615 -2.83 -32.53 9.12
C LEU A 615 -1.87 -31.97 10.17
N THR A 616 -1.95 -30.66 10.42
CA THR A 616 -1.07 -29.95 11.35
C THR A 616 -1.57 -30.03 12.80
N LEU A 617 -2.78 -30.53 13.05
CA LEU A 617 -3.44 -30.51 14.35
C LEU A 617 -3.59 -29.08 14.93
N SER A 618 -3.83 -28.09 14.06
CA SER A 618 -4.02 -26.70 14.48
C SER A 618 -5.39 -26.51 15.16
N PHE A 619 -5.41 -26.39 16.48
CA PHE A 619 -6.66 -26.25 17.23
C PHE A 619 -7.32 -24.87 17.09
N ASP A 620 -6.52 -23.81 16.91
CA ASP A 620 -7.03 -22.43 16.89
C ASP A 620 -7.59 -22.04 15.51
N ALA A 621 -7.12 -22.64 14.41
CA ALA A 621 -7.31 -22.19 13.00
C ALA A 621 -8.75 -22.08 12.46
N LEU A 622 -9.78 -22.50 13.20
CA LEU A 622 -11.20 -22.34 12.84
C LEU A 622 -12.00 -21.54 13.88
N GLN A 623 -11.39 -21.25 15.03
CA GLN A 623 -11.95 -20.42 16.09
C GLN A 623 -11.39 -19.00 16.03
N LEU A 624 -10.12 -18.90 15.64
CA LEU A 624 -9.30 -17.71 15.46
C LEU A 624 -8.37 -17.96 14.26
N SER A 625 -7.71 -16.90 13.79
CA SER A 625 -6.66 -17.00 12.77
C SER A 625 -7.12 -17.59 11.42
N THR A 626 -8.41 -17.43 11.10
CA THR A 626 -8.98 -17.84 9.81
C THR A 626 -9.24 -16.63 8.93
N TYR A 627 -8.64 -16.58 7.75
CA TYR A 627 -9.03 -15.62 6.72
C TYR A 627 -10.13 -16.20 5.83
N MET A 628 -10.99 -15.34 5.32
CA MET A 628 -11.99 -15.66 4.31
C MET A 628 -12.21 -14.47 3.41
N PHE A 629 -12.43 -14.71 2.12
CA PHE A 629 -12.62 -13.63 1.18
C PHE A 629 -13.53 -14.01 0.03
N ARG A 630 -14.08 -12.98 -0.60
CA ARG A 630 -14.76 -13.05 -1.89
C ARG A 630 -14.04 -12.11 -2.84
N ARG A 631 -13.69 -12.57 -4.06
CA ARG A 631 -12.84 -11.79 -4.98
C ARG A 631 -13.58 -10.66 -5.68
N SER A 632 -14.77 -10.94 -6.20
CA SER A 632 -15.62 -9.98 -6.89
C SER A 632 -17.11 -10.29 -6.68
N ASP A 633 -17.99 -9.55 -7.35
CA ASP A 633 -19.42 -9.84 -7.30
C ASP A 633 -19.76 -11.14 -8.04
N GLY A 634 -20.68 -11.94 -7.48
CA GLY A 634 -21.03 -13.26 -8.02
C GLY A 634 -19.99 -14.37 -7.78
N ASP A 635 -18.79 -14.06 -7.30
CA ASP A 635 -17.82 -15.07 -6.87
C ASP A 635 -18.24 -15.75 -5.57
N LYS A 636 -17.76 -16.99 -5.40
CA LYS A 636 -17.93 -17.74 -4.17
C LYS A 636 -16.92 -17.31 -3.12
N MET A 637 -17.30 -17.40 -1.85
CA MET A 637 -16.37 -17.17 -0.75
C MET A 637 -15.34 -18.30 -0.67
N GLU A 638 -14.06 -17.92 -0.58
CA GLU A 638 -12.93 -18.81 -0.33
C GLU A 638 -12.49 -18.75 1.13
N LEU A 639 -12.02 -19.89 1.67
CA LEU A 639 -11.41 -19.98 2.98
C LEU A 639 -9.88 -20.00 2.86
N GLY A 640 -9.20 -19.12 3.58
CA GLY A 640 -7.77 -18.86 3.49
C GLY A 640 -7.46 -17.39 3.18
N PRO A 641 -6.17 -17.02 2.99
CA PRO A 641 -4.99 -17.88 3.12
C PRO A 641 -4.81 -18.43 4.54
N VAL A 642 -4.08 -19.54 4.68
CA VAL A 642 -3.79 -20.13 6.00
C VAL A 642 -2.90 -19.21 6.84
N TRP A 643 -3.12 -19.17 8.15
CA TRP A 643 -2.44 -18.28 9.08
C TRP A 643 -2.31 -18.86 10.49
N ASP A 644 -1.23 -18.51 11.20
CA ASP A 644 -1.02 -18.74 12.64
C ASP A 644 -1.08 -20.20 13.11
N PHE A 645 -0.09 -20.99 12.68
CA PHE A 645 0.09 -22.41 13.00
C PHE A 645 1.11 -22.62 14.12
N ASP A 646 1.54 -21.59 14.86
CA ASP A 646 2.57 -21.69 15.89
C ASP A 646 2.24 -22.71 16.99
N ARG A 647 0.96 -22.90 17.31
CA ARG A 647 0.44 -23.87 18.30
C ARG A 647 0.10 -25.26 17.74
N ALA A 648 0.42 -25.51 16.47
CA ALA A 648 0.17 -26.79 15.81
C ALA A 648 1.25 -27.85 16.15
N TYR A 649 1.17 -29.03 15.51
CA TYR A 649 2.17 -30.11 15.56
C TYR A 649 2.49 -30.64 16.98
N GLY A 650 1.52 -30.61 17.89
CA GLY A 650 1.70 -31.06 19.28
C GLY A 650 2.36 -30.06 20.21
N ALA A 651 2.56 -28.81 19.77
CA ALA A 651 3.02 -27.71 20.62
C ALA A 651 2.09 -27.43 21.80
N ASP A 652 0.78 -27.50 21.56
CA ASP A 652 -0.25 -27.38 22.57
C ASP A 652 -0.72 -28.78 23.00
N ALA A 653 -1.04 -28.95 24.29
CA ALA A 653 -1.56 -30.23 24.81
C ALA A 653 -2.82 -30.69 24.08
N ARG A 654 -3.62 -29.76 23.52
CA ARG A 654 -4.78 -30.07 22.69
C ARG A 654 -4.34 -30.70 21.36
N ALA A 655 -3.26 -30.19 20.76
CA ALA A 655 -2.62 -30.66 19.52
C ALA A 655 -1.75 -31.92 19.66
N ALA A 656 -1.63 -32.48 20.87
CA ALA A 656 -0.66 -33.55 21.15
C ALA A 656 -1.15 -34.97 20.83
N VAL A 657 -2.45 -35.17 20.54
CA VAL A 657 -3.04 -36.50 20.37
C VAL A 657 -3.47 -36.71 18.92
N PRO A 658 -2.75 -37.55 18.14
CA PRO A 658 -3.21 -37.98 16.83
C PRO A 658 -4.57 -38.65 16.91
N THR A 659 -5.47 -38.30 16.00
CA THR A 659 -6.81 -38.88 15.92
C THR A 659 -6.95 -39.75 14.67
N ARG A 660 -7.82 -40.76 14.75
CA ARG A 660 -8.26 -41.55 13.58
C ARG A 660 -9.51 -40.96 12.93
N ASN A 661 -10.10 -39.93 13.53
CA ASN A 661 -11.19 -39.20 12.93
C ASN A 661 -10.65 -38.40 11.75
N LEU A 662 -11.46 -38.30 10.70
CA LEU A 662 -11.16 -37.46 9.54
C LEU A 662 -11.14 -35.96 9.89
N THR A 663 -11.61 -35.62 11.09
CA THR A 663 -11.68 -34.26 11.63
C THR A 663 -11.01 -34.22 12.99
N TYR A 664 -10.24 -33.16 13.21
CA TYR A 664 -9.50 -32.92 14.44
C TYR A 664 -9.86 -31.54 15.00
N GLY A 665 -9.81 -31.41 16.33
CA GLY A 665 -10.13 -30.15 17.03
C GLY A 665 -11.63 -29.84 17.10
N ARG A 666 -11.94 -28.60 17.42
CA ARG A 666 -13.33 -28.10 17.41
C ARG A 666 -13.69 -27.71 15.98
N GLN A 667 -14.72 -28.34 15.43
CA GLN A 667 -15.30 -27.99 14.14
C GLN A 667 -16.14 -26.71 14.30
N PHE A 668 -15.50 -25.55 14.40
CA PHE A 668 -16.20 -24.27 14.51
C PHE A 668 -16.72 -23.80 13.14
N LEU A 669 -17.34 -22.61 13.14
CA LEU A 669 -17.96 -22.00 11.96
C LEU A 669 -19.02 -22.95 11.37
N TRP A 670 -18.97 -23.11 10.05
CA TRP A 670 -19.93 -23.87 9.26
C TRP A 670 -19.54 -25.35 9.10
N MET A 671 -18.34 -25.74 9.55
CA MET A 671 -17.77 -27.05 9.29
C MET A 671 -18.66 -28.23 9.73
N PRO A 672 -19.25 -28.24 10.95
CA PRO A 672 -20.11 -29.36 11.36
C PRO A 672 -21.24 -29.62 10.36
N ARG A 673 -21.88 -28.56 9.88
CA ARG A 673 -22.99 -28.64 8.94
C ARG A 673 -22.53 -29.11 7.57
N LEU A 674 -21.34 -28.71 7.11
CA LEU A 674 -20.78 -29.19 5.85
C LEU A 674 -20.46 -30.70 5.90
N PHE A 675 -19.94 -31.20 7.02
CA PHE A 675 -19.67 -32.64 7.20
C PHE A 675 -20.93 -33.52 7.35
N GLU A 676 -22.13 -32.93 7.43
CA GLU A 676 -23.40 -33.66 7.31
C GLU A 676 -23.77 -33.98 5.85
N ASP A 677 -23.18 -33.27 4.88
CA ASP A 677 -23.36 -33.57 3.46
C ASP A 677 -22.42 -34.72 3.03
N PRO A 678 -22.94 -35.92 2.69
CA PRO A 678 -22.10 -37.04 2.28
C PRO A 678 -21.26 -36.74 1.02
N ASP A 679 -21.73 -35.85 0.15
CA ASP A 679 -20.99 -35.46 -1.06
C ASP A 679 -19.76 -34.62 -0.70
N TYR A 680 -19.90 -33.71 0.27
CA TYR A 680 -18.76 -32.96 0.84
C TYR A 680 -17.73 -33.90 1.50
N VAL A 681 -18.22 -34.89 2.28
CA VAL A 681 -17.34 -35.87 2.94
C VAL A 681 -16.56 -36.69 1.91
N GLN A 682 -17.20 -37.09 0.81
CA GLN A 682 -16.55 -37.82 -0.26
C GLN A 682 -15.48 -36.96 -0.94
N GLU A 683 -15.80 -35.72 -1.33
CA GLU A 683 -14.83 -34.78 -1.92
C GLU A 683 -13.63 -34.53 -0.98
N TYR A 684 -13.88 -34.40 0.32
CA TYR A 684 -12.82 -34.25 1.33
C TYR A 684 -11.89 -35.47 1.38
N GLN A 685 -12.45 -36.69 1.34
CA GLN A 685 -11.67 -37.93 1.33
C GLN A 685 -10.88 -38.09 0.03
N ASP A 686 -11.49 -37.80 -1.11
CA ASP A 686 -10.85 -37.89 -2.42
C ASP A 686 -9.69 -36.90 -2.51
N ARG A 687 -9.90 -35.66 -2.06
CA ARG A 687 -8.85 -34.64 -2.01
C ARG A 687 -7.70 -35.03 -1.08
N TRP A 688 -7.98 -35.64 0.07
CA TRP A 688 -6.92 -36.19 0.92
C TRP A 688 -6.09 -37.26 0.20
N GLN A 689 -6.71 -38.21 -0.49
CA GLN A 689 -5.99 -39.26 -1.22
C GLN A 689 -5.14 -38.65 -2.35
N GLU A 690 -5.70 -37.71 -3.11
CA GLU A 690 -4.97 -36.97 -4.16
C GLU A 690 -3.72 -36.29 -3.59
N LEU A 691 -3.86 -35.52 -2.52
CA LEU A 691 -2.74 -34.80 -1.92
C LEU A 691 -1.68 -35.76 -1.35
N ARG A 692 -2.08 -36.93 -0.86
CA ARG A 692 -1.17 -37.96 -0.33
C ARG A 692 -0.29 -38.63 -1.39
N GLU A 693 -0.64 -38.50 -2.67
CA GLU A 693 0.21 -38.94 -3.79
C GLU A 693 1.27 -37.89 -4.17
N GLY A 694 1.18 -36.65 -3.66
CA GLY A 694 2.08 -35.55 -4.02
C GLY A 694 2.40 -34.63 -2.83
N PRO A 695 1.80 -33.42 -2.74
CA PRO A 695 2.18 -32.43 -1.72
C PRO A 695 2.17 -32.94 -0.27
N PHE A 696 1.28 -33.87 0.08
CA PHE A 696 1.21 -34.44 1.43
C PHE A 696 1.94 -35.78 1.56
N ALA A 697 2.63 -36.28 0.52
CA ALA A 697 3.46 -37.48 0.62
C ALA A 697 4.54 -37.33 1.70
N VAL A 698 4.86 -38.39 2.44
CA VAL A 698 5.80 -38.33 3.59
C VAL A 698 7.16 -37.80 3.16
N GLU A 699 7.63 -38.24 2.00
CA GLU A 699 8.88 -37.82 1.40
C GLU A 699 8.90 -36.32 1.14
N ASN A 700 7.79 -35.76 0.67
CA ASN A 700 7.67 -34.33 0.44
C ASN A 700 7.59 -33.53 1.75
N LEU A 701 6.83 -34.03 2.75
CA LEU A 701 6.78 -33.40 4.07
C LEU A 701 8.18 -33.31 4.69
N HIS A 702 8.98 -34.39 4.61
CA HIS A 702 10.37 -34.37 5.07
C HIS A 702 11.24 -33.44 4.22
N ALA A 703 11.06 -33.40 2.90
CA ALA A 703 11.81 -32.50 2.03
C ALA A 703 11.53 -31.00 2.30
N ILE A 704 10.34 -30.65 2.79
CA ILE A 704 10.04 -29.30 3.27
C ILE A 704 10.81 -29.03 4.58
N ILE A 705 10.75 -29.97 5.54
CA ILE A 705 11.45 -29.84 6.83
C ILE A 705 12.97 -29.75 6.64
N ASP A 706 13.57 -30.55 5.76
CA ASP A 706 15.02 -30.55 5.55
C ASP A 706 15.52 -29.29 4.83
N ARG A 707 14.64 -28.62 4.08
CA ARG A 707 14.97 -27.39 3.34
C ARG A 707 14.89 -26.14 4.22
N GLN A 708 13.95 -26.11 5.14
CA GLN A 708 13.74 -25.01 6.09
C GLN A 708 14.66 -25.18 7.29
#